data_AF-A0A841DQT1-F1
#
_entry.id   AF-A0A841DQT1-F1
#
_cell.length_a   1.000
_cell.length_b   1.000
_cell.length_c   1.000
_cell.angle_alpha   90.00
_cell.angle_beta   90.00
_cell.angle_gamma   90.00
#
_symmetry.space_group_name_H-M   'P 1'
#
loop_
_entity.id
_entity.type
_entity.pdbx_description
1 polymer ?
#
loop_
_entity_poly.entity_id
_entity_poly.type
_entity_poly.pdbx_seq_one_letter_code
_entity_poly.pdbx_strand_id
1 'polypeptide(L)'
;MFTIAMLCVLALLPIAVTPARAAVAPSGFSEQVVFSGLTDPTNVAFSPDGRVFVAEKSGLIKVFDSLDDPTPSVYADLRTEVYNYWDRGLLGLALNPNFPKDPRIYVLYTHDGLIGGPTPKWGTPNTDADPCPTPPGPTGDGCQASARLSVLNANGAEQVLIEDWCQVFPSHSIGSIEFGPDGMLYAGGGEGASFTYVDYGQDSYPASDVTPDNPCGDGPAPVGATLKPPAAEGGALRAQDVRTPGDPTSLDGSIIRIDPNTGQAAPGNPMASSTDANARRIVAYGLRNPMRFTFRPGTKELWIGDVGYSTWEEIDRVIDPTAKVTNFGWPCYEGSARQPGYDAINVNLCENLYAAGPSAVASPYYAYKHTDHIVPGESCTVGSSSIAGMSFYSEGNYPAGYDGALFFADYSRRCVWAMMPGANGLPDPAKTQVFASGYGATRLQTGPGGDLFAVDYDNGRVLRYVYDATNNPPTAVIQADPSSGPTPLTVTFDGTASNDADGDPLTYAWDLDGDGVYDDSTAAVVQHTYTTSGEVTARLKVSDGHTTSTTSKQISVANTAPTATITAPGPATTWKVGDTINFSGTATDPEQGTLPATALTWALIMHHCPSDCHTHTITSMTGARGSFTAPDHEYPSYLELRLTATDAQGLTDIKSVRLDPKTVTMKFGTSPAGLPVTYNDKSGKSQLTGTTIVGSSVSVSADPLQTATNQVYRFGLWSDGGARDHNLVAPATATTYTAMYGAKRNLARGRPAVASSTYLAGREASKAVDGAMTTAWSSARTDPQWLRVDLGSVQLVNRVLLNWLSTSYAKAYQIQVSGSGRTWKTVASTVSGDGGTDNVMFSPNYARYVRINATKRAVAGSYYSLWEFGVFQDTGAATGIAGKCIDVYQAATANGTPTTLYTCKGAVNQQWTPSVDDGTVRTMGKCLSARGTALKTPTVLWTCDGSPGQRWIPQPNGSLVNAAAPLCLDASGASSANGTRLILYTCNGGTNQRWALP
;
A
#
# COMPACT_ATOMS: atom_id res chain seq x y z
N MET A 1 11.57 12.18 -49.38
CA MET A 1 13.03 12.47 -49.36
C MET A 1 13.67 11.47 -48.43
N PHE A 2 14.78 10.88 -48.86
CA PHE A 2 15.41 9.65 -48.37
C PHE A 2 15.53 9.53 -46.84
N THR A 3 15.02 8.43 -46.29
CA THR A 3 15.35 7.93 -44.94
C THR A 3 16.41 6.84 -45.07
N ILE A 4 17.57 7.09 -44.48
CA ILE A 4 18.70 6.16 -44.39
C ILE A 4 18.36 5.12 -43.32
N ALA A 5 18.31 3.85 -43.72
CA ALA A 5 18.24 2.71 -42.81
C ALA A 5 19.66 2.40 -42.30
N MET A 6 19.88 2.55 -41.00
CA MET A 6 21.13 2.17 -40.34
C MET A 6 20.93 0.76 -39.74
N LEU A 7 21.57 -0.23 -40.35
CA LEU A 7 21.70 -1.59 -39.81
C LEU A 7 22.63 -1.52 -38.58
N CYS A 8 22.08 -1.67 -37.37
CA CYS A 8 22.86 -1.99 -36.18
C CYS A 8 22.97 -3.52 -36.06
N VAL A 9 24.15 -4.05 -36.40
CA VAL A 9 24.55 -5.42 -36.08
C VAL A 9 24.82 -5.47 -34.57
N LEU A 10 23.94 -6.09 -33.79
CA LEU A 10 24.23 -6.41 -32.39
C LEU A 10 25.30 -7.51 -32.35
N ALA A 11 26.52 -7.15 -31.97
CA ALA A 11 27.50 -8.11 -31.50
C ALA A 11 27.03 -8.64 -30.14
N LEU A 12 26.75 -9.95 -30.06
CA LEU A 12 26.60 -10.68 -28.80
C LEU A 12 27.96 -10.65 -28.08
N LEU A 13 28.13 -9.69 -27.17
CA LEU A 13 29.21 -9.74 -26.17
C LEU A 13 28.78 -10.73 -25.08
N PRO A 14 29.62 -11.71 -24.70
CA PRO A 14 29.37 -12.50 -23.51
C PRO A 14 29.30 -11.54 -22.31
N ILE A 15 28.28 -11.73 -21.48
CA ILE A 15 28.16 -11.05 -20.18
C ILE A 15 29.38 -11.51 -19.38
N ALA A 16 30.37 -10.62 -19.23
CA ALA A 16 31.39 -10.80 -18.22
C ALA A 16 30.67 -10.81 -16.87
N VAL A 17 30.76 -11.92 -16.15
CA VAL A 17 30.38 -11.97 -14.74
C VAL A 17 31.28 -10.95 -14.05
N THR A 18 30.71 -9.79 -13.70
CA THR A 18 31.39 -8.83 -12.85
C THR A 18 31.68 -9.54 -11.52
N PRO A 19 32.92 -9.53 -11.02
CA PRO A 19 33.19 -10.07 -9.70
C PRO A 19 32.29 -9.36 -8.67
N ALA A 20 31.79 -10.12 -7.69
CA ALA A 20 31.03 -9.56 -6.58
C ALA A 20 31.82 -8.40 -5.98
N ARG A 21 31.25 -7.19 -6.07
CA ARG A 21 31.84 -6.00 -5.48
C ARG A 21 31.83 -6.17 -3.96
N ALA A 22 32.95 -5.85 -3.29
CA ALA A 22 32.99 -5.78 -1.83
C ALA A 22 31.92 -4.80 -1.31
N ALA A 23 31.08 -5.27 -0.38
CA ALA A 23 30.16 -4.40 0.33
C ALA A 23 30.96 -3.29 1.03
N VAL A 24 30.43 -2.06 1.00
CA VAL A 24 31.10 -0.91 1.64
C VAL A 24 30.76 -0.92 3.11
N ALA A 25 31.70 -1.30 3.97
CA ALA A 25 31.64 -1.06 5.42
C ALA A 25 32.44 0.21 5.78
N PRO A 26 32.20 0.85 6.94
CA PRO A 26 32.99 2.00 7.37
C PRO A 26 34.42 1.58 7.70
N SER A 27 35.36 2.54 7.72
CA SER A 27 36.75 2.27 8.11
C SER A 27 36.83 1.61 9.49
N GLY A 28 37.69 0.60 9.61
CA GLY A 28 37.87 -0.22 10.81
C GLY A 28 36.84 -1.35 10.97
N PHE A 29 35.93 -1.54 10.02
CA PHE A 29 34.99 -2.68 10.00
C PHE A 29 35.36 -3.66 8.88
N SER A 30 35.25 -4.96 9.18
CA SER A 30 35.27 -6.05 8.21
C SER A 30 33.90 -6.71 8.11
N GLU A 31 33.45 -6.99 6.88
CA GLU A 31 32.28 -7.83 6.61
C GLU A 31 32.73 -9.30 6.47
N GLN A 32 32.05 -10.21 7.17
CA GLN A 32 32.31 -11.65 7.13
C GLN A 32 31.04 -12.40 6.71
N VAL A 33 31.18 -13.33 5.75
CA VAL A 33 30.10 -14.29 5.45
C VAL A 33 30.19 -15.41 6.47
N VAL A 34 29.19 -15.51 7.34
CA VAL A 34 29.11 -16.54 8.39
C VAL A 34 28.49 -17.82 7.83
N PHE A 35 27.33 -17.68 7.19
CA PHE A 35 26.62 -18.79 6.55
C PHE A 35 26.28 -18.43 5.11
N SER A 36 26.28 -19.42 4.24
CA SER A 36 25.88 -19.29 2.83
C SER A 36 25.10 -20.53 2.38
N GLY A 37 24.51 -20.50 1.18
CA GLY A 37 23.70 -21.61 0.66
C GLY A 37 22.35 -21.76 1.36
N LEU A 38 21.84 -20.67 1.95
CA LEU A 38 20.48 -20.61 2.49
C LEU A 38 19.49 -20.26 1.37
N THR A 39 18.26 -20.73 1.49
CA THR A 39 17.18 -20.46 0.54
C THR A 39 16.21 -19.45 1.15
N ASP A 40 16.11 -18.26 0.56
CA ASP A 40 15.22 -17.17 1.02
C ASP A 40 15.25 -16.98 2.56
N PRO A 41 16.42 -16.76 3.19
CA PRO A 41 16.51 -16.64 4.64
C PRO A 41 15.82 -15.35 5.12
N THR A 42 14.97 -15.47 6.15
CA THR A 42 14.15 -14.34 6.63
C THR A 42 14.57 -13.87 8.02
N ASN A 43 15.16 -14.75 8.82
CA ASN A 43 15.50 -14.44 10.21
C ASN A 43 16.70 -15.26 10.70
N VAL A 44 17.41 -14.71 11.70
CA VAL A 44 18.48 -15.39 12.43
C VAL A 44 18.28 -15.15 13.93
N ALA A 45 18.63 -16.11 14.78
CA ALA A 45 18.67 -15.92 16.23
C ALA A 45 19.82 -16.72 16.86
N PHE A 46 20.43 -16.15 17.90
CA PHE A 46 21.61 -16.69 18.56
C PHE A 46 21.27 -17.16 19.97
N SER A 47 21.69 -18.37 20.34
CA SER A 47 21.51 -18.88 21.69
C SER A 47 22.75 -18.63 22.57
N PRO A 48 22.58 -18.48 23.90
CA PRO A 48 23.71 -18.32 24.83
C PRO A 48 24.68 -19.51 24.88
N ASP A 49 24.28 -20.69 24.39
CA ASP A 49 25.14 -21.87 24.30
C ASP A 49 25.91 -21.98 22.98
N GLY A 50 25.83 -20.97 22.10
CA GLY A 50 26.64 -20.84 20.89
C GLY A 50 25.95 -21.27 19.58
N ARG A 51 24.79 -21.93 19.66
CA ARG A 51 24.05 -22.35 18.47
C ARG A 51 23.41 -21.16 17.74
N VAL A 52 23.20 -21.33 16.43
CA VAL A 52 22.55 -20.33 15.59
C VAL A 52 21.38 -20.93 14.85
N PHE A 53 20.22 -20.28 14.93
CA PHE A 53 18.99 -20.69 14.27
C PHE A 53 18.70 -19.75 13.11
N VAL A 54 18.45 -20.30 11.93
CA VAL A 54 18.11 -19.54 10.73
C VAL A 54 16.75 -20.01 10.21
N ALA A 55 15.82 -19.08 10.04
CA ALA A 55 14.53 -19.34 9.41
C ALA A 55 14.64 -19.11 7.90
N GLU A 56 14.15 -20.08 7.13
CA GLU A 56 13.92 -19.95 5.69
C GLU A 56 12.43 -19.72 5.45
N LYS A 57 12.11 -18.89 4.45
CA LYS A 57 10.75 -18.42 4.17
C LYS A 57 9.74 -19.56 3.97
N SER A 58 10.18 -20.72 3.47
CA SER A 58 9.37 -21.91 3.27
C SER A 58 8.80 -22.51 4.56
N GLY A 59 9.38 -22.21 5.72
CA GLY A 59 9.00 -22.82 7.00
C GLY A 59 10.05 -23.78 7.56
N LEU A 60 11.22 -23.88 6.95
CA LEU A 60 12.35 -24.60 7.53
C LEU A 60 13.05 -23.74 8.57
N ILE A 61 13.40 -24.35 9.69
CA ILE A 61 14.31 -23.77 10.68
C ILE A 61 15.58 -24.61 10.69
N LYS A 62 16.67 -24.01 10.25
CA LYS A 62 18.01 -24.60 10.28
C LYS A 62 18.70 -24.25 11.59
N VAL A 63 19.50 -25.17 12.11
CA VAL A 63 20.36 -24.94 13.29
C VAL A 63 21.80 -25.31 12.97
N PHE A 64 22.71 -24.41 13.34
CA PHE A 64 24.15 -24.55 13.30
C PHE A 64 24.67 -24.71 14.72
N ASP A 65 25.65 -25.59 14.92
CA ASP A 65 26.20 -25.87 16.25
C ASP A 65 27.04 -24.70 16.78
N SER A 66 27.62 -23.90 15.89
CA SER A 66 28.38 -22.68 16.22
C SER A 66 28.47 -21.73 15.03
N LEU A 67 29.09 -20.55 15.21
CA LEU A 67 29.40 -19.63 14.11
C LEU A 67 30.43 -20.20 13.12
N ASP A 68 31.23 -21.19 13.54
CA ASP A 68 32.26 -21.82 12.72
C ASP A 68 31.76 -23.10 12.02
N ASP A 69 30.50 -23.49 12.27
CA ASP A 69 29.89 -24.68 11.67
C ASP A 69 29.39 -24.36 10.25
N PRO A 70 29.96 -24.98 9.20
CA PRO A 70 29.55 -24.70 7.82
C PRO A 70 28.27 -25.46 7.42
N THR A 71 27.75 -26.37 8.26
CA THR A 71 26.72 -27.35 7.88
C THR A 71 25.54 -27.35 8.84
N PRO A 72 24.37 -26.83 8.44
CA PRO A 72 23.20 -26.85 9.30
C PRO A 72 22.52 -28.23 9.33
N SER A 73 21.80 -28.50 10.41
CA SER A 73 20.73 -29.50 10.46
C SER A 73 19.36 -28.84 10.47
N VAL A 74 18.29 -29.58 10.14
CA VAL A 74 16.91 -29.08 10.23
C VAL A 74 16.40 -29.27 11.66
N TYR A 75 16.10 -28.17 12.35
CA TYR A 75 15.51 -28.17 13.69
C TYR A 75 14.00 -28.41 13.65
N ALA A 76 13.30 -27.75 12.72
CA ALA A 76 11.87 -27.89 12.51
C ALA A 76 11.51 -27.71 11.03
N ASP A 77 10.47 -28.42 10.60
CA ASP A 77 9.90 -28.34 9.25
C ASP A 77 8.42 -27.99 9.36
N LEU A 78 8.10 -26.73 9.07
CA LEU A 78 6.74 -26.20 9.08
C LEU A 78 6.17 -26.01 7.68
N ARG A 79 6.79 -26.57 6.63
CA ARG A 79 6.38 -26.38 5.22
C ARG A 79 4.96 -26.85 4.90
N THR A 80 4.36 -27.69 5.75
CA THR A 80 2.94 -28.03 5.60
C THR A 80 2.04 -26.92 6.15
N GLU A 81 2.48 -26.19 7.19
CA GLU A 81 1.68 -25.17 7.86
C GLU A 81 1.89 -23.76 7.30
N VAL A 82 3.09 -23.48 6.81
CA VAL A 82 3.51 -22.18 6.31
C VAL A 82 3.01 -21.99 4.88
N TYR A 83 2.39 -20.85 4.61
CA TYR A 83 2.03 -20.44 3.27
C TYR A 83 3.21 -19.70 2.61
N ASN A 84 4.04 -20.39 1.84
CA ASN A 84 5.17 -19.75 1.14
C ASN A 84 4.78 -19.31 -0.28
N TYR A 85 4.36 -18.05 -0.39
CA TYR A 85 3.94 -17.45 -1.66
C TYR A 85 4.11 -15.93 -1.64
N TRP A 86 4.86 -15.37 -2.59
CA TRP A 86 5.26 -13.93 -2.63
C TRP A 86 5.93 -13.46 -1.34
N ASP A 87 5.29 -12.60 -0.53
CA ASP A 87 5.87 -12.07 0.71
C ASP A 87 5.46 -12.89 1.93
N ARG A 88 4.55 -13.86 1.74
CA ARG A 88 4.12 -14.78 2.79
C ARG A 88 5.17 -15.84 3.07
N GLY A 89 5.20 -16.30 4.31
CA GLY A 89 6.07 -17.38 4.74
C GLY A 89 6.35 -17.33 6.24
N LEU A 90 7.41 -18.01 6.67
CA LEU A 90 7.98 -17.89 8.00
C LEU A 90 8.87 -16.65 8.08
N LEU A 91 8.41 -15.59 8.76
CA LEU A 91 9.10 -14.29 8.76
C LEU A 91 9.63 -13.86 10.14
N GLY A 92 9.09 -14.41 11.24
CA GLY A 92 9.50 -14.10 12.60
C GLY A 92 9.97 -15.34 13.36
N LEU A 93 11.10 -15.21 14.07
CA LEU A 93 11.62 -16.24 14.97
C LEU A 93 12.30 -15.58 16.19
N ALA A 94 11.97 -16.06 17.39
CA ALA A 94 12.61 -15.64 18.64
C ALA A 94 12.86 -16.84 19.57
N LEU A 95 14.02 -16.85 20.23
CA LEU A 95 14.32 -17.84 21.27
C LEU A 95 13.75 -17.39 22.62
N ASN A 96 13.36 -18.35 23.47
CA ASN A 96 13.04 -18.02 24.86
C ASN A 96 14.24 -17.33 25.55
N PRO A 97 14.04 -16.28 26.37
CA PRO A 97 15.15 -15.59 27.04
C PRO A 97 15.99 -16.48 27.97
N ASN A 98 15.45 -17.61 28.44
CA ASN A 98 16.15 -18.59 29.28
C ASN A 98 16.76 -19.76 28.48
N PHE A 99 16.83 -19.67 27.16
CA PHE A 99 17.45 -20.71 26.33
C PHE A 99 18.94 -20.91 26.73
N PRO A 100 19.47 -22.15 26.80
CA PRO A 100 18.83 -23.43 26.45
C PRO A 100 18.09 -24.11 27.60
N LYS A 101 17.99 -23.50 28.80
CA LYS A 101 17.27 -24.10 29.94
C LYS A 101 15.78 -24.25 29.65
N ASP A 102 15.22 -23.30 28.92
CA ASP A 102 13.90 -23.39 28.32
C ASP A 102 14.08 -23.43 26.79
N PRO A 103 14.08 -24.62 26.17
CA PRO A 103 14.39 -24.82 24.76
C PRO A 103 13.21 -24.48 23.82
N ARG A 104 12.32 -23.58 24.24
CA ARG A 104 11.20 -23.12 23.41
C ARG A 104 11.65 -22.09 22.39
N ILE A 105 11.17 -22.24 21.16
CA ILE A 105 11.37 -21.29 20.05
C ILE A 105 9.99 -20.78 19.63
N TYR A 106 9.87 -19.48 19.43
CA TYR A 106 8.62 -18.85 19.02
C TYR A 106 8.72 -18.44 17.56
N VAL A 107 7.65 -18.68 16.81
CA VAL A 107 7.59 -18.44 15.37
C VAL A 107 6.34 -17.65 15.01
N LEU A 108 6.48 -16.76 14.04
CA LEU A 108 5.39 -16.02 13.43
C LEU A 108 5.44 -16.27 11.92
N TYR A 109 4.36 -16.80 11.37
CA TYR A 109 4.28 -17.14 9.94
C TYR A 109 2.87 -16.92 9.38
N THR A 110 2.79 -16.69 8.06
CA THR A 110 1.51 -16.76 7.34
C THR A 110 1.09 -18.22 7.25
N HIS A 111 -0.06 -18.57 7.79
CA HIS A 111 -0.55 -19.94 7.87
C HIS A 111 -1.35 -20.29 6.60
N ASP A 112 -1.08 -21.45 6.00
CA ASP A 112 -1.78 -21.95 4.82
C ASP A 112 -3.15 -22.56 5.18
N GLY A 113 -4.01 -21.74 5.76
CA GLY A 113 -5.35 -22.12 6.19
C GLY A 113 -6.21 -20.90 6.45
N LEU A 114 -7.51 -21.12 6.56
CA LEU A 114 -8.40 -20.13 7.17
C LEU A 114 -8.25 -20.19 8.68
N ILE A 115 -8.69 -19.15 9.39
CA ILE A 115 -8.72 -19.13 10.86
C ILE A 115 -9.49 -20.36 11.37
N GLY A 116 -8.79 -21.27 12.06
CA GLY A 116 -9.34 -22.53 12.57
C GLY A 116 -9.69 -23.58 11.50
N GLY A 117 -9.29 -23.36 10.25
CA GLY A 117 -9.48 -24.25 9.12
C GLY A 117 -8.40 -25.34 8.99
N PRO A 118 -8.56 -26.27 8.02
CA PRO A 118 -7.56 -27.29 7.73
C PRO A 118 -6.37 -26.71 6.95
N THR A 119 -5.28 -27.49 6.92
CA THR A 119 -3.97 -27.08 6.39
C THR A 119 -3.32 -28.25 5.63
N PRO A 120 -2.67 -28.01 4.47
CA PRO A 120 -2.62 -26.75 3.75
C PRO A 120 -3.92 -26.52 2.94
N LYS A 121 -4.31 -25.26 2.76
CA LYS A 121 -5.44 -24.86 1.90
C LYS A 121 -4.99 -24.71 0.45
N TRP A 122 -3.78 -24.21 0.25
CA TRP A 122 -3.15 -24.00 -1.04
C TRP A 122 -1.95 -24.96 -1.21
N GLY A 123 -1.30 -24.97 -2.38
CA GLY A 123 -0.06 -25.73 -2.55
C GLY A 123 -0.15 -27.25 -2.31
N THR A 124 0.96 -27.83 -1.84
CA THR A 124 1.11 -29.27 -1.57
C THR A 124 1.95 -29.45 -0.29
N PRO A 125 1.55 -30.34 0.64
CA PRO A 125 2.29 -30.54 1.88
C PRO A 125 3.78 -30.83 1.68
N ASN A 126 4.62 -30.26 2.55
CA ASN A 126 6.08 -30.44 2.59
C ASN A 126 6.81 -30.04 1.30
N THR A 127 6.27 -29.07 0.56
CA THR A 127 6.95 -28.48 -0.60
C THR A 127 7.42 -27.07 -0.28
N ASP A 128 8.38 -26.55 -1.05
CA ASP A 128 8.97 -25.25 -0.75
C ASP A 128 8.14 -24.06 -1.30
N ALA A 129 7.06 -24.30 -2.05
CA ALA A 129 6.24 -23.24 -2.63
C ALA A 129 4.78 -23.65 -2.76
N ASP A 130 3.88 -22.70 -2.45
CA ASP A 130 2.44 -22.93 -2.42
C ASP A 130 1.74 -22.06 -3.46
N PRO A 131 1.70 -22.46 -4.74
CA PRO A 131 1.10 -21.62 -5.77
C PRO A 131 -0.39 -21.34 -5.50
N CYS A 132 -0.77 -20.07 -5.58
CA CYS A 132 -2.17 -19.64 -5.58
C CYS A 132 -2.86 -20.01 -6.90
N PRO A 133 -3.93 -20.84 -6.90
CA PRO A 133 -4.65 -21.18 -8.12
C PRO A 133 -5.39 -19.97 -8.70
N THR A 134 -5.70 -20.00 -10.00
CA THR A 134 -6.54 -18.98 -10.66
C THR A 134 -7.75 -19.65 -11.32
N PRO A 135 -8.99 -19.39 -10.86
CA PRO A 135 -9.37 -18.57 -9.69
C PRO A 135 -8.94 -19.19 -8.34
N PRO A 136 -8.87 -18.42 -7.22
CA PRO A 136 -9.20 -16.98 -7.12
C PRO A 136 -8.15 -16.05 -7.74
N GLY A 137 -6.91 -16.51 -7.88
CA GLY A 137 -5.78 -15.72 -8.36
C GLY A 137 -5.25 -14.79 -7.26
N PRO A 138 -3.92 -14.59 -7.16
CA PRO A 138 -3.31 -13.92 -6.02
C PRO A 138 -3.64 -12.43 -5.95
N THR A 139 -3.90 -11.80 -7.10
CA THR A 139 -4.19 -10.37 -7.24
C THR A 139 -5.56 -10.09 -7.86
N GLY A 140 -6.33 -11.16 -8.14
CA GLY A 140 -7.77 -11.09 -8.43
C GLY A 140 -8.56 -11.06 -7.13
N ASP A 141 -9.23 -12.16 -6.78
CA ASP A 141 -10.04 -12.26 -5.54
C ASP A 141 -9.18 -12.59 -4.30
N GLY A 142 -7.88 -12.80 -4.50
CA GLY A 142 -6.92 -13.12 -3.44
C GLY A 142 -7.01 -14.57 -2.95
N CYS A 143 -5.84 -15.16 -2.66
CA CYS A 143 -5.77 -16.44 -1.97
C CYS A 143 -5.84 -16.20 -0.46
N GLN A 144 -7.05 -16.22 0.10
CA GLN A 144 -7.26 -15.98 1.53
C GLN A 144 -6.51 -17.01 2.39
N ALA A 145 -5.86 -16.51 3.44
CA ALA A 145 -5.05 -17.20 4.44
C ALA A 145 -5.24 -16.57 5.83
N SER A 146 -4.62 -17.15 6.86
CA SER A 146 -4.51 -16.60 8.21
C SER A 146 -3.03 -16.40 8.59
N ALA A 147 -2.76 -15.93 9.80
CA ALA A 147 -1.40 -15.99 10.36
C ALA A 147 -1.40 -16.65 11.73
N ARG A 148 -0.29 -17.31 12.06
CA ARG A 148 -0.09 -18.02 13.32
C ARG A 148 1.12 -17.50 14.06
N LEU A 149 0.90 -17.23 15.34
CA LEU A 149 1.94 -17.14 16.35
C LEU A 149 1.96 -18.44 17.13
N SER A 150 3.07 -19.15 17.07
CA SER A 150 3.22 -20.46 17.69
C SER A 150 4.50 -20.57 18.50
N VAL A 151 4.52 -21.56 19.40
CA VAL A 151 5.71 -21.98 20.13
C VAL A 151 6.06 -23.42 19.75
N LEU A 152 7.33 -23.65 19.46
CA LEU A 152 7.93 -24.94 19.20
C LEU A 152 8.62 -25.44 20.46
N ASN A 153 8.34 -26.69 20.82
CA ASN A 153 8.92 -27.35 21.97
C ASN A 153 10.35 -27.84 21.64
N ALA A 154 11.04 -28.42 22.62
CA ALA A 154 12.39 -28.99 22.45
C ALA A 154 12.50 -30.04 21.32
N ASN A 155 11.39 -30.69 20.99
CA ASN A 155 11.30 -31.71 19.93
C ASN A 155 10.74 -31.14 18.60
N GLY A 156 10.63 -29.82 18.47
CA GLY A 156 10.05 -29.15 17.30
C GLY A 156 8.52 -29.22 17.21
N ALA A 157 7.83 -29.85 18.17
CA ALA A 157 6.37 -29.92 18.14
C ALA A 157 5.75 -28.54 18.35
N GLU A 158 4.80 -28.19 17.49
CA GLU A 158 4.13 -26.90 17.49
C GLU A 158 2.95 -26.84 18.48
N GLN A 159 2.83 -25.72 19.18
CA GLN A 159 1.63 -25.28 19.87
C GLN A 159 1.25 -23.88 19.38
N VAL A 160 0.07 -23.77 18.77
CA VAL A 160 -0.50 -22.47 18.35
C VAL A 160 -0.90 -21.65 19.59
N LEU A 161 -0.44 -20.41 19.66
CA LEU A 161 -0.80 -19.46 20.71
C LEU A 161 -1.91 -18.51 20.24
N ILE A 162 -1.83 -18.01 19.00
CA ILE A 162 -2.78 -17.07 18.40
C ILE A 162 -2.92 -17.36 16.91
N GLU A 163 -4.16 -17.31 16.42
CA GLU A 163 -4.51 -17.34 15.00
C GLU A 163 -5.73 -16.43 14.80
N ASP A 164 -5.51 -15.16 14.43
CA ASP A 164 -6.60 -14.19 14.24
C ASP A 164 -6.21 -12.96 13.37
N TRP A 165 -5.25 -13.16 12.46
CA TRP A 165 -4.96 -12.21 11.38
C TRP A 165 -5.63 -12.74 10.11
N CYS A 166 -6.41 -11.90 9.44
CA CYS A 166 -7.06 -12.28 8.19
C CYS A 166 -6.32 -11.68 6.98
N GLN A 167 -5.85 -12.56 6.10
CA GLN A 167 -4.94 -12.20 5.03
C GLN A 167 -5.56 -12.54 3.68
N VAL A 168 -5.92 -11.53 2.88
CA VAL A 168 -6.59 -11.77 1.58
C VAL A 168 -5.56 -11.81 0.46
N PHE A 169 -4.66 -10.83 0.44
CA PHE A 169 -3.66 -10.65 -0.61
C PHE A 169 -2.26 -11.09 -0.16
N PRO A 170 -1.34 -11.42 -1.10
CA PRO A 170 -0.09 -12.12 -0.79
C PRO A 170 1.06 -11.21 -0.31
N SER A 171 0.75 -9.95 0.05
CA SER A 171 1.70 -8.99 0.61
C SER A 171 1.16 -8.37 1.89
N HIS A 172 2.01 -7.59 2.58
CA HIS A 172 1.74 -6.97 3.89
C HIS A 172 1.24 -7.98 4.92
N SER A 173 1.91 -9.14 4.96
CA SER A 173 1.41 -10.26 5.74
C SER A 173 1.72 -10.12 7.23
N ILE A 174 2.84 -10.67 7.67
CA ILE A 174 3.30 -10.64 9.05
C ILE A 174 4.72 -10.10 9.11
N GLY A 175 5.26 -9.95 10.31
CA GLY A 175 6.60 -9.39 10.49
C GLY A 175 7.42 -10.13 11.53
N SER A 176 7.85 -9.37 12.54
CA SER A 176 8.72 -9.85 13.60
C SER A 176 8.00 -10.32 14.84
N ILE A 177 8.76 -11.04 15.65
CA ILE A 177 8.43 -11.42 17.00
C ILE A 177 9.66 -11.14 17.88
N GLU A 178 9.47 -10.48 19.03
CA GLU A 178 10.55 -10.18 19.96
C GLU A 178 10.09 -10.32 21.41
N PHE A 179 11.01 -10.71 22.28
CA PHE A 179 10.80 -10.59 23.72
C PHE A 179 11.08 -9.15 24.17
N GLY A 180 10.11 -8.55 24.84
CA GLY A 180 10.29 -7.26 25.47
C GLY A 180 11.18 -7.32 26.70
N PRO A 181 11.65 -6.15 27.19
CA PRO A 181 12.43 -6.02 28.43
C PRO A 181 11.65 -6.46 29.69
N ASP A 182 10.33 -6.63 29.57
CA ASP A 182 9.43 -7.11 30.59
C ASP A 182 9.24 -8.64 30.57
N GLY A 183 9.92 -9.34 29.66
CA GLY A 183 9.82 -10.80 29.48
C GLY A 183 8.54 -11.26 28.77
N MET A 184 7.72 -10.34 28.26
CA MET A 184 6.53 -10.67 27.47
C MET A 184 6.86 -10.73 25.99
N LEU A 185 6.02 -11.43 25.23
CA LEU A 185 6.24 -11.65 23.80
C LEU A 185 5.42 -10.66 22.98
N TYR A 186 6.08 -10.01 22.03
CA TYR A 186 5.46 -9.06 21.11
C TYR A 186 5.49 -9.65 19.71
N ALA A 187 4.45 -9.39 18.93
CA ALA A 187 4.36 -9.84 17.53
C ALA A 187 3.68 -8.76 16.67
N GLY A 188 4.12 -8.61 15.43
CA GLY A 188 3.59 -7.63 14.48
C GLY A 188 2.95 -8.29 13.26
N GLY A 189 1.77 -7.79 12.87
CA GLY A 189 1.08 -8.22 11.66
C GLY A 189 0.73 -7.02 10.79
N GLY A 190 1.00 -7.13 9.48
CA GLY A 190 0.50 -6.19 8.49
C GLY A 190 -0.99 -6.38 8.24
N GLU A 191 -1.55 -5.55 7.38
CA GLU A 191 -3.00 -5.49 7.18
C GLU A 191 -3.59 -6.51 6.17
N GLY A 192 -2.73 -7.21 5.43
CA GLY A 192 -3.13 -8.26 4.48
C GLY A 192 -4.06 -7.81 3.34
N ALA A 193 -4.08 -6.51 3.04
CA ALA A 193 -4.92 -5.87 2.04
C ALA A 193 -4.23 -5.79 0.66
N SER A 194 -4.99 -5.41 -0.36
CA SER A 194 -4.42 -5.20 -1.70
C SER A 194 -3.35 -4.11 -1.68
N PHE A 195 -2.22 -4.38 -2.34
CA PHE A 195 -1.16 -3.41 -2.58
C PHE A 195 -1.32 -2.66 -3.91
N THR A 196 -2.26 -3.08 -4.76
CA THR A 196 -2.42 -2.53 -6.13
C THR A 196 -3.42 -1.38 -6.19
N TYR A 197 -4.40 -1.36 -5.30
CA TYR A 197 -5.54 -0.44 -5.35
C TYR A 197 -6.03 -0.07 -3.94
N VAL A 198 -6.88 0.95 -3.84
CA VAL A 198 -7.45 1.40 -2.54
C VAL A 198 -8.45 0.36 -2.06
N ASP A 199 -8.01 -0.53 -1.18
CA ASP A 199 -8.79 -1.66 -0.66
C ASP A 199 -9.52 -1.28 0.63
N TYR A 200 -10.85 -1.30 0.56
CA TYR A 200 -11.78 -1.12 1.66
C TYR A 200 -12.73 -2.32 1.82
N GLY A 201 -12.34 -3.49 1.30
CA GLY A 201 -13.12 -4.73 1.31
C GLY A 201 -14.24 -4.77 0.24
N GLN A 202 -14.04 -4.05 -0.86
CA GLN A 202 -15.07 -3.79 -1.87
C GLN A 202 -15.20 -4.81 -2.98
N ASP A 203 -14.37 -5.85 -2.98
CA ASP A 203 -14.19 -6.68 -4.16
C ASP A 203 -15.54 -7.24 -4.65
N SER A 204 -15.70 -7.35 -5.96
CA SER A 204 -16.90 -7.86 -6.64
C SER A 204 -16.54 -8.32 -8.06
N TYR A 205 -15.43 -9.04 -8.29
CA TYR A 205 -15.12 -9.64 -9.59
C TYR A 205 -16.14 -10.75 -9.93
N PRO A 206 -17.11 -10.54 -10.85
CA PRO A 206 -18.20 -11.50 -11.04
C PRO A 206 -17.77 -12.78 -11.75
N ALA A 207 -16.54 -12.82 -12.28
CA ALA A 207 -16.02 -13.92 -13.07
C ALA A 207 -15.29 -14.99 -12.24
N SER A 208 -14.96 -14.69 -10.98
CA SER A 208 -14.03 -15.49 -10.17
C SER A 208 -14.52 -15.92 -8.79
N ASP A 209 -15.71 -15.48 -8.33
CA ASP A 209 -16.38 -15.64 -7.01
C ASP A 209 -16.15 -16.98 -6.26
N VAL A 210 -14.88 -17.28 -5.97
CA VAL A 210 -14.37 -18.44 -5.22
C VAL A 210 -13.95 -17.98 -3.83
N THR A 211 -13.43 -16.76 -3.73
CA THR A 211 -13.27 -16.04 -2.46
C THR A 211 -14.46 -15.06 -2.33
N PRO A 212 -15.28 -15.16 -1.28
CA PRO A 212 -16.44 -14.26 -1.13
C PRO A 212 -16.00 -12.82 -0.89
N ASP A 213 -16.80 -11.84 -1.34
CA ASP A 213 -16.65 -10.43 -0.93
C ASP A 213 -16.56 -10.32 0.60
N ASN A 214 -15.80 -9.35 1.12
CA ASN A 214 -15.57 -9.19 2.55
C ASN A 214 -15.22 -10.53 3.27
N PRO A 215 -14.19 -11.27 2.82
CA PRO A 215 -13.94 -12.63 3.28
C PRO A 215 -13.47 -12.71 4.74
N CYS A 216 -13.05 -11.58 5.30
CA CYS A 216 -12.64 -11.43 6.70
C CYS A 216 -13.81 -11.09 7.64
N GLY A 217 -15.00 -10.79 7.09
CA GLY A 217 -16.15 -10.39 7.89
C GLY A 217 -15.97 -9.02 8.54
N ASP A 218 -15.32 -8.10 7.83
CA ASP A 218 -14.97 -6.77 8.29
C ASP A 218 -16.24 -5.91 8.49
N GLY A 219 -16.36 -5.31 9.67
CA GLY A 219 -17.48 -4.47 10.05
C GLY A 219 -18.78 -5.25 10.32
N PRO A 220 -19.91 -4.55 10.46
CA PRO A 220 -21.19 -5.19 10.78
C PRO A 220 -21.82 -5.96 9.61
N ALA A 221 -21.20 -5.92 8.42
CA ALA A 221 -21.70 -6.59 7.23
C ALA A 221 -21.24 -8.07 7.23
N PRO A 222 -22.11 -9.02 6.84
CA PRO A 222 -21.70 -10.42 6.79
C PRO A 222 -20.68 -10.68 5.68
N VAL A 223 -19.91 -11.77 5.82
CA VAL A 223 -19.11 -12.33 4.72
C VAL A 223 -19.99 -12.55 3.49
N GLY A 224 -19.46 -12.21 2.31
CA GLY A 224 -20.15 -12.19 1.02
C GLY A 224 -20.87 -10.87 0.71
N ALA A 225 -20.81 -9.88 1.60
CA ALA A 225 -21.37 -8.56 1.34
C ALA A 225 -20.32 -7.61 0.76
N THR A 226 -20.64 -6.97 -0.37
CA THR A 226 -19.84 -5.88 -0.92
C THR A 226 -19.85 -4.67 0.01
N LEU A 227 -18.70 -4.30 0.58
CA LEU A 227 -18.56 -3.10 1.42
C LEU A 227 -18.59 -1.82 0.58
N LYS A 228 -19.17 -0.76 1.13
CA LYS A 228 -19.35 0.53 0.42
C LYS A 228 -19.06 1.73 1.32
N PRO A 229 -18.33 2.75 0.83
CA PRO A 229 -18.22 4.01 1.52
C PRO A 229 -19.59 4.65 1.74
N PRO A 230 -19.76 5.41 2.84
CA PRO A 230 -18.73 5.78 3.81
C PRO A 230 -18.57 4.77 4.97
N ALA A 231 -19.31 3.65 4.98
CA ALA A 231 -19.36 2.71 6.10
C ALA A 231 -18.52 1.45 5.90
N ALA A 232 -17.63 1.43 4.92
CA ALA A 232 -16.71 0.33 4.70
C ALA A 232 -15.64 0.31 5.80
N GLU A 233 -15.27 -0.89 6.24
CA GLU A 233 -14.32 -1.15 7.34
C GLU A 233 -13.29 -2.24 6.97
N GLY A 234 -13.35 -2.80 5.76
CA GLY A 234 -12.48 -3.90 5.34
C GLY A 234 -11.22 -3.50 4.59
N GLY A 235 -10.49 -4.48 4.06
CA GLY A 235 -9.23 -4.24 3.36
C GLY A 235 -8.19 -3.59 4.29
N ALA A 236 -7.56 -2.50 3.84
CA ALA A 236 -6.56 -1.79 4.65
C ALA A 236 -7.17 -1.10 5.88
N LEU A 237 -8.49 -0.89 5.88
CA LEU A 237 -9.17 -0.25 7.03
C LEU A 237 -9.15 -1.13 8.28
N ARG A 238 -8.82 -2.43 8.16
CA ARG A 238 -8.54 -3.31 9.31
C ARG A 238 -7.45 -2.77 10.23
N ALA A 239 -6.48 -2.02 9.70
CA ALA A 239 -5.46 -1.36 10.51
C ALA A 239 -6.05 -0.32 11.50
N GLN A 240 -7.31 0.08 11.35
CA GLN A 240 -8.03 1.01 12.22
C GLN A 240 -9.18 0.35 13.01
N ASP A 241 -9.32 -0.98 12.95
CA ASP A 241 -10.46 -1.73 13.47
C ASP A 241 -10.69 -1.60 14.99
N VAL A 242 -9.61 -1.33 15.74
CA VAL A 242 -9.70 -0.98 17.18
C VAL A 242 -10.68 0.18 17.46
N ARG A 243 -11.01 0.99 16.45
CA ARG A 243 -11.92 2.15 16.53
C ARG A 243 -13.37 1.82 16.16
N THR A 244 -13.66 0.61 15.68
CA THR A 244 -14.97 0.14 15.21
C THR A 244 -15.45 -1.03 16.06
N PRO A 245 -16.12 -0.78 17.20
CA PRO A 245 -16.54 -1.85 18.11
C PRO A 245 -17.81 -2.60 17.65
N GLY A 246 -18.14 -2.53 16.36
CA GLY A 246 -19.36 -3.13 15.78
C GLY A 246 -19.27 -4.64 15.59
N ASP A 247 -18.04 -5.15 15.57
CA ASP A 247 -17.61 -6.50 15.22
C ASP A 247 -16.35 -6.89 16.03
N PRO A 248 -15.92 -8.16 16.02
CA PRO A 248 -14.71 -8.60 16.71
C PRO A 248 -13.47 -7.91 16.16
N THR A 249 -12.59 -7.45 17.06
CA THR A 249 -11.36 -6.75 16.65
C THR A 249 -10.37 -7.72 16.00
N SER A 250 -9.92 -7.43 14.79
CA SER A 250 -8.83 -8.10 14.09
C SER A 250 -7.45 -7.67 14.62
N LEU A 251 -6.41 -8.46 14.32
CA LEU A 251 -5.02 -8.14 14.68
C LEU A 251 -4.22 -7.51 13.53
N ASP A 252 -4.84 -7.33 12.38
CA ASP A 252 -4.25 -6.80 11.16
C ASP A 252 -3.81 -5.33 11.34
N GLY A 253 -2.62 -5.00 10.83
CA GLY A 253 -2.02 -3.65 10.96
C GLY A 253 -1.69 -3.23 12.40
N SER A 254 -1.21 -4.18 13.23
CA SER A 254 -0.99 -3.97 14.67
C SER A 254 0.26 -4.65 15.25
N ILE A 255 0.70 -4.17 16.42
CA ILE A 255 1.62 -4.88 17.32
C ILE A 255 0.83 -5.36 18.54
N ILE A 256 0.96 -6.64 18.85
CA ILE A 256 0.39 -7.26 20.05
C ILE A 256 1.44 -7.54 21.12
N ARG A 257 1.00 -7.64 22.38
CA ARG A 257 1.80 -8.03 23.55
C ARG A 257 1.09 -9.10 24.36
N ILE A 258 1.71 -10.27 24.52
CA ILE A 258 1.08 -11.45 25.12
C ILE A 258 1.95 -12.18 26.15
N ASP A 259 1.28 -12.97 26.98
CA ASP A 259 1.94 -13.95 27.83
C ASP A 259 2.46 -15.11 26.95
N PRO A 260 3.77 -15.38 26.95
CA PRO A 260 4.41 -16.36 26.07
C PRO A 260 4.05 -17.82 26.39
N ASN A 261 3.35 -18.10 27.49
CA ASN A 261 2.92 -19.45 27.85
C ASN A 261 1.48 -19.73 27.43
N THR A 262 0.66 -18.70 27.26
CA THR A 262 -0.80 -18.86 27.10
C THR A 262 -1.39 -18.20 25.87
N GLY A 263 -0.67 -17.26 25.21
CA GLY A 263 -1.23 -16.48 24.11
C GLY A 263 -2.28 -15.43 24.54
N GLN A 264 -2.54 -15.31 25.84
CA GLN A 264 -3.46 -14.30 26.37
C GLN A 264 -2.78 -12.93 26.42
N ALA A 265 -3.60 -11.88 26.45
CA ALA A 265 -3.11 -10.52 26.68
C ALA A 265 -2.23 -10.46 27.93
N ALA A 266 -1.02 -9.90 27.79
CA ALA A 266 -0.09 -9.82 28.90
C ALA A 266 -0.61 -8.87 29.99
N PRO A 267 -0.27 -9.12 31.28
CA PRO A 267 -0.61 -8.21 32.36
C PRO A 267 -0.12 -6.79 32.10
N GLY A 268 -0.97 -5.80 32.33
CA GLY A 268 -0.65 -4.38 32.12
C GLY A 268 -0.90 -3.85 30.70
N ASN A 269 -1.47 -4.66 29.79
CA ASN A 269 -1.87 -4.13 28.49
C ASN A 269 -2.92 -3.01 28.63
N PRO A 270 -2.86 -1.95 27.79
CA PRO A 270 -3.68 -0.76 27.98
C PRO A 270 -5.20 -1.01 27.89
N MET A 271 -5.61 -2.00 27.10
CA MET A 271 -7.02 -2.35 26.89
C MET A 271 -7.46 -3.59 27.70
N ALA A 272 -6.79 -3.92 28.81
CA ALA A 272 -7.05 -5.14 29.59
C ALA A 272 -8.52 -5.33 30.03
N SER A 273 -9.32 -4.27 30.13
CA SER A 273 -10.74 -4.34 30.47
C SER A 273 -11.69 -4.57 29.27
N SER A 274 -11.16 -4.59 28.04
CA SER A 274 -11.98 -4.87 26.86
C SER A 274 -12.57 -6.27 26.94
N THR A 275 -13.83 -6.41 26.50
CA THR A 275 -14.47 -7.72 26.35
C THR A 275 -13.89 -8.50 25.18
N ASP A 276 -13.39 -7.81 24.16
CA ASP A 276 -12.73 -8.40 23.00
C ASP A 276 -11.31 -8.87 23.35
N ALA A 277 -10.96 -10.11 22.98
CA ALA A 277 -9.68 -10.71 23.32
C ALA A 277 -8.50 -10.12 22.57
N ASN A 278 -8.68 -9.73 21.32
CA ASN A 278 -7.66 -9.14 20.47
C ASN A 278 -7.41 -7.70 20.85
N ALA A 279 -8.47 -6.93 21.10
CA ALA A 279 -8.32 -5.59 21.66
C ALA A 279 -7.48 -5.61 22.94
N ARG A 280 -7.65 -6.59 23.84
CA ARG A 280 -6.80 -6.71 25.04
C ARG A 280 -5.31 -6.91 24.73
N ARG A 281 -4.95 -7.47 23.58
CA ARG A 281 -3.56 -7.80 23.19
C ARG A 281 -2.83 -6.63 22.52
N ILE A 282 -3.54 -5.75 21.82
CA ILE A 282 -2.96 -4.70 20.98
C ILE A 282 -2.32 -3.59 21.83
N VAL A 283 -1.09 -3.22 21.48
CA VAL A 283 -0.32 -2.10 22.08
C VAL A 283 0.00 -0.98 21.08
N ALA A 284 -0.04 -1.29 19.77
CA ALA A 284 0.01 -0.30 18.70
C ALA A 284 -0.81 -0.78 17.50
N TYR A 285 -1.41 0.15 16.74
CA TYR A 285 -2.21 -0.12 15.55
C TYR A 285 -2.12 1.05 14.57
N GLY A 286 -2.78 0.94 13.42
CA GLY A 286 -2.70 1.92 12.35
C GLY A 286 -1.36 1.86 11.64
N LEU A 287 -0.81 0.64 11.52
CA LEU A 287 0.42 0.32 10.79
C LEU A 287 0.03 -0.42 9.50
N ARG A 288 0.81 -0.24 8.43
CA ARG A 288 0.56 -0.91 7.15
C ARG A 288 1.15 -2.31 7.12
N ASN A 289 2.45 -2.40 7.34
CA ASN A 289 3.23 -3.62 7.40
C ASN A 289 4.44 -3.42 8.34
N PRO A 290 4.28 -3.63 9.65
CA PRO A 290 5.35 -3.49 10.65
C PRO A 290 6.30 -4.69 10.59
N MET A 291 7.03 -4.81 9.48
CA MET A 291 7.81 -5.98 9.10
C MET A 291 8.88 -6.31 10.16
N ARG A 292 9.55 -5.29 10.70
CA ARG A 292 10.56 -5.42 11.78
C ARG A 292 10.32 -4.42 12.89
N PHE A 293 10.55 -4.85 14.13
CA PHE A 293 10.60 -3.96 15.28
C PHE A 293 11.66 -4.42 16.27
N THR A 294 12.09 -3.53 17.16
CA THR A 294 13.08 -3.81 18.20
C THR A 294 12.82 -2.96 19.44
N PHE A 295 13.47 -3.31 20.56
CA PHE A 295 13.43 -2.53 21.79
C PHE A 295 14.71 -1.75 21.98
N ARG A 296 14.60 -0.48 22.41
CA ARG A 296 15.77 0.29 22.80
C ARG A 296 16.31 -0.23 24.14
N PRO A 297 17.59 -0.69 24.20
CA PRO A 297 18.16 -1.32 25.39
C PRO A 297 18.03 -0.46 26.66
N GLY A 298 17.70 -1.10 27.78
CA GLY A 298 17.50 -0.44 29.08
C GLY A 298 16.22 0.39 29.21
N THR A 299 15.35 0.41 28.20
CA THR A 299 14.07 1.14 28.21
C THR A 299 12.91 0.22 27.88
N LYS A 300 11.67 0.74 27.89
CA LYS A 300 10.49 0.04 27.34
C LYS A 300 10.15 0.47 25.91
N GLU A 301 10.98 1.31 25.30
CA GLU A 301 10.64 1.92 24.02
C GLU A 301 10.69 0.87 22.91
N LEU A 302 9.55 0.72 22.25
CA LEU A 302 9.39 -0.12 21.07
C LEU A 302 9.57 0.77 19.83
N TRP A 303 10.47 0.35 18.95
CA TRP A 303 10.77 1.01 17.68
C TRP A 303 10.35 0.08 16.55
N ILE A 304 9.60 0.59 15.58
CA ILE A 304 8.93 -0.20 14.54
C ILE A 304 9.36 0.35 13.18
N GLY A 305 9.82 -0.52 12.29
CA GLY A 305 9.95 -0.20 10.87
C GLY A 305 8.65 -0.62 10.18
N ASP A 306 7.91 0.37 9.69
CA ASP A 306 6.64 0.17 8.98
C ASP A 306 6.83 0.42 7.48
N VAL A 307 6.56 -0.62 6.68
CA VAL A 307 6.66 -0.53 5.22
C VAL A 307 5.43 0.22 4.69
N GLY A 308 5.66 1.45 4.25
CA GLY A 308 4.60 2.35 3.79
C GLY A 308 4.15 2.04 2.36
N TYR A 309 3.46 2.98 1.72
CA TYR A 309 2.77 2.69 0.46
C TYR A 309 3.55 3.16 -0.77
N SER A 310 3.33 4.39 -1.23
CA SER A 310 3.88 4.89 -2.49
C SER A 310 4.89 6.02 -2.30
N THR A 311 4.91 6.64 -1.13
CA THR A 311 5.70 7.85 -0.89
C THR A 311 6.70 7.67 0.24
N TRP A 312 6.30 7.05 1.35
CA TRP A 312 7.07 7.08 2.60
C TRP A 312 7.34 5.68 3.13
N GLU A 313 8.53 5.50 3.70
CA GLU A 313 8.80 4.48 4.72
C GLU A 313 8.89 5.15 6.09
N GLU A 314 8.59 4.39 7.15
CA GLU A 314 8.45 4.93 8.49
C GLU A 314 9.27 4.15 9.52
N ILE A 315 9.90 4.90 10.41
CA ILE A 315 10.38 4.42 11.71
C ILE A 315 9.49 5.05 12.78
N ASP A 316 8.71 4.22 13.43
CA ASP A 316 7.76 4.56 14.47
C ASP A 316 8.30 4.27 15.86
N ARG A 317 7.79 5.00 16.86
CA ARG A 317 8.24 4.86 18.25
C ARG A 317 7.07 4.86 19.22
N VAL A 318 6.95 3.79 19.99
CA VAL A 318 6.06 3.67 21.13
C VAL A 318 6.88 3.81 22.41
N ILE A 319 6.67 4.89 23.15
CA ILE A 319 7.48 5.23 24.35
C ILE A 319 7.27 4.21 25.49
N ASP A 320 6.01 3.87 25.78
CA ASP A 320 5.66 2.83 26.74
C ASP A 320 4.42 2.06 26.20
N PRO A 321 4.59 0.81 25.73
CA PRO A 321 3.50 0.01 25.17
C PRO A 321 2.43 -0.39 26.20
N THR A 322 2.70 -0.21 27.50
CA THR A 322 1.74 -0.49 28.59
C THR A 322 0.94 0.75 29.02
N ALA A 323 1.32 1.94 28.58
CA ALA A 323 0.68 3.19 29.02
C ALA A 323 -0.60 3.51 28.23
N LYS A 324 -0.58 3.31 26.91
CA LYS A 324 -1.71 3.51 26.00
C LYS A 324 -1.48 2.73 24.71
N VAL A 325 -2.55 2.44 23.99
CA VAL A 325 -2.45 1.94 22.63
C VAL A 325 -2.12 3.12 21.70
N THR A 326 -1.05 2.99 20.91
CA THR A 326 -0.61 4.06 19.98
C THR A 326 -1.17 3.81 18.58
N ASN A 327 -1.75 4.83 17.95
CA ASN A 327 -2.27 4.77 16.58
C ASN A 327 -1.32 5.53 15.64
N PHE A 328 -0.80 4.88 14.60
CA PHE A 328 0.09 5.51 13.60
C PHE A 328 -0.65 6.04 12.36
N GLY A 329 -1.93 5.70 12.21
CA GLY A 329 -2.86 6.41 11.33
C GLY A 329 -3.12 5.78 9.97
N TRP A 330 -2.36 4.77 9.56
CA TRP A 330 -2.62 4.01 8.33
C TRP A 330 -4.01 3.35 8.38
N PRO A 331 -4.80 3.31 7.28
CA PRO A 331 -4.49 3.80 5.93
C PRO A 331 -4.88 5.27 5.67
N CYS A 332 -5.40 5.96 6.68
CA CYS A 332 -5.83 7.34 6.54
C CYS A 332 -4.64 8.31 6.42
N TYR A 333 -3.49 7.95 7.00
CA TYR A 333 -2.25 8.70 6.89
C TYR A 333 -1.15 7.81 6.30
N GLU A 334 -0.27 8.43 5.51
CA GLU A 334 1.02 7.90 5.09
C GLU A 334 2.06 8.99 5.36
N GLY A 335 3.07 8.69 6.18
CA GLY A 335 3.85 9.74 6.82
C GLY A 335 2.98 10.58 7.75
N SER A 336 3.14 11.89 7.64
CA SER A 336 2.28 12.87 8.33
C SER A 336 1.12 13.37 7.47
N ALA A 337 1.02 12.92 6.21
CA ALA A 337 0.05 13.42 5.25
C ALA A 337 -1.17 12.49 5.18
N ARG A 338 -2.34 13.05 4.85
CA ARG A 338 -3.50 12.23 4.52
C ARG A 338 -3.22 11.44 3.25
N GLN A 339 -3.56 10.16 3.26
CA GLN A 339 -3.38 9.29 2.11
C GLN A 339 -4.47 9.63 1.07
N PRO A 340 -4.12 10.09 -0.16
CA PRO A 340 -5.11 10.68 -1.06
C PRO A 340 -6.20 9.73 -1.57
N GLY A 341 -5.91 8.44 -1.70
CA GLY A 341 -6.87 7.41 -2.09
C GLY A 341 -7.94 7.20 -1.01
N TYR A 342 -7.52 7.02 0.24
CA TYR A 342 -8.43 6.82 1.38
C TYR A 342 -9.18 8.11 1.79
N ASP A 343 -8.56 9.29 1.66
CA ASP A 343 -9.23 10.59 1.80
C ASP A 343 -10.31 10.79 0.72
N ALA A 344 -10.04 10.38 -0.53
CA ALA A 344 -10.97 10.58 -1.64
C ALA A 344 -12.25 9.72 -1.53
N ILE A 345 -12.13 8.46 -1.12
CA ILE A 345 -13.31 7.58 -0.93
C ILE A 345 -14.20 8.02 0.24
N ASN A 346 -13.73 8.93 1.09
CA ASN A 346 -14.50 9.60 2.13
C ASN A 346 -15.22 8.61 3.08
N VAL A 347 -14.45 7.67 3.62
CA VAL A 347 -14.92 6.68 4.62
C VAL A 347 -14.96 7.30 6.02
N ASN A 348 -16.00 6.98 6.79
CA ASN A 348 -16.24 7.53 8.12
C ASN A 348 -15.04 7.32 9.06
N LEU A 349 -14.35 6.18 8.93
CA LEU A 349 -13.22 5.82 9.78
C LEU A 349 -12.08 6.85 9.66
N CYS A 350 -11.76 7.25 8.43
CA CYS A 350 -10.74 8.27 8.14
C CYS A 350 -11.26 9.69 8.40
N GLU A 351 -12.47 10.03 7.97
CA GLU A 351 -13.03 11.37 8.20
C GLU A 351 -13.12 11.72 9.68
N ASN A 352 -13.49 10.76 10.54
CA ASN A 352 -13.50 10.95 11.99
C ASN A 352 -12.10 11.15 12.56
N LEU A 353 -11.09 10.46 12.02
CA LEU A 353 -9.70 10.60 12.44
C LEU A 353 -9.13 11.96 12.02
N TYR A 354 -9.42 12.39 10.79
CA TYR A 354 -9.10 13.72 10.27
C TYR A 354 -9.75 14.84 11.09
N ALA A 355 -11.02 14.68 11.47
CA ALA A 355 -11.75 15.64 12.28
C ALA A 355 -11.20 15.76 13.72
N ALA A 356 -10.62 14.68 14.26
CA ALA A 356 -9.94 14.71 15.56
C ALA A 356 -8.60 15.47 15.52
N GLY A 357 -8.09 15.75 14.31
CA GLY A 357 -6.87 16.53 14.06
C GLY A 357 -5.59 15.69 14.07
N PRO A 358 -4.45 16.26 13.62
CA PRO A 358 -3.20 15.51 13.45
C PRO A 358 -2.66 14.86 14.73
N SER A 359 -3.00 15.39 15.91
CA SER A 359 -2.60 14.80 17.20
C SER A 359 -3.37 13.54 17.59
N ALA A 360 -4.38 13.14 16.80
CA ALA A 360 -5.11 11.89 17.01
C ALA A 360 -4.29 10.65 16.65
N VAL A 361 -3.23 10.83 15.84
CA VAL A 361 -2.26 9.81 15.48
C VAL A 361 -0.88 10.22 15.99
N ALA A 362 -0.02 9.24 16.24
CA ALA A 362 1.39 9.47 16.47
C ALA A 362 2.07 9.69 15.12
N SER A 363 2.86 10.76 15.01
CA SER A 363 3.71 10.93 13.83
C SER A 363 4.89 9.96 13.90
N PRO A 364 5.40 9.49 12.75
CA PRO A 364 6.63 8.72 12.70
C PRO A 364 7.78 9.45 13.39
N TYR A 365 8.64 8.69 14.06
CA TYR A 365 9.88 9.24 14.61
C TYR A 365 10.79 9.74 13.48
N TYR A 366 10.86 8.97 12.41
CA TYR A 366 11.52 9.34 11.17
C TYR A 366 10.72 8.78 10.00
N ALA A 367 10.55 9.58 8.94
CA ALA A 367 9.97 9.13 7.68
C ALA A 367 10.88 9.58 6.54
N TYR A 368 11.13 8.69 5.58
CA TYR A 368 11.99 8.97 4.43
C TYR A 368 11.26 8.65 3.13
N LYS A 369 11.45 9.50 2.12
CA LYS A 369 10.75 9.35 0.84
C LYS A 369 11.42 8.29 -0.01
N HIS A 370 10.61 7.51 -0.72
CA HIS A 370 11.11 6.57 -1.73
C HIS A 370 12.08 7.25 -2.69
N THR A 371 11.74 8.44 -3.19
CA THR A 371 12.52 9.15 -4.22
C THR A 371 13.81 9.82 -3.76
N ASP A 372 14.03 9.95 -2.46
CA ASP A 372 15.11 10.77 -1.90
C ASP A 372 16.18 9.86 -1.28
N HIS A 373 17.44 10.23 -1.45
CA HIS A 373 18.54 9.64 -0.68
C HIS A 373 18.42 10.01 0.79
N ILE A 374 18.75 9.08 1.70
CA ILE A 374 18.75 9.30 3.15
C ILE A 374 20.00 10.09 3.54
N VAL A 375 21.16 9.67 3.03
CA VAL A 375 22.45 10.30 3.30
C VAL A 375 23.00 10.95 2.01
N PRO A 376 23.48 12.21 2.06
CA PRO A 376 24.08 12.84 0.89
C PRO A 376 25.27 12.06 0.33
N GLY A 377 25.24 11.77 -0.98
CA GLY A 377 26.34 11.10 -1.69
C GLY A 377 26.40 9.59 -1.51
N GLU A 378 25.38 8.97 -0.90
CA GLU A 378 25.29 7.51 -0.80
C GLU A 378 25.11 6.84 -2.18
N SER A 379 25.50 5.56 -2.27
CA SER A 379 25.29 4.73 -3.46
C SER A 379 24.04 3.85 -3.39
N CYS A 380 23.24 3.99 -2.33
CA CYS A 380 21.97 3.28 -2.16
C CYS A 380 21.00 3.68 -3.27
N THR A 381 20.21 2.73 -3.78
CA THR A 381 19.22 3.05 -4.80
C THR A 381 18.04 3.84 -4.21
N VAL A 382 17.28 4.52 -5.08
CA VAL A 382 16.11 5.31 -4.68
C VAL A 382 14.95 5.04 -5.63
N GLY A 383 13.77 5.26 -5.05
CA GLY A 383 12.45 5.37 -5.66
C GLY A 383 11.62 4.08 -5.60
N SER A 384 12.12 3.10 -4.86
CA SER A 384 11.43 2.02 -4.18
C SER A 384 12.08 1.84 -2.82
N SER A 385 11.31 1.41 -1.81
CA SER A 385 11.79 1.29 -0.44
C SER A 385 10.97 0.25 0.30
N SER A 386 11.60 -0.46 1.22
CA SER A 386 10.99 -1.46 2.08
C SER A 386 11.84 -1.63 3.32
N ILE A 387 11.50 -0.93 4.40
CA ILE A 387 12.21 -1.07 5.68
C ILE A 387 12.05 -2.51 6.21
N ALA A 388 13.15 -3.25 6.28
CA ALA A 388 13.14 -4.69 6.46
C ALA A 388 14.17 -5.21 7.47
N GLY A 389 14.90 -4.33 8.15
CA GLY A 389 15.84 -4.69 9.20
C GLY A 389 15.96 -3.59 10.25
N MET A 390 16.06 -3.95 11.53
CA MET A 390 16.29 -2.96 12.59
C MET A 390 16.92 -3.59 13.84
N SER A 391 17.93 -2.92 14.40
CA SER A 391 18.57 -3.35 15.65
C SER A 391 19.25 -2.18 16.35
N PHE A 392 19.22 -2.15 17.69
CA PHE A 392 20.05 -1.23 18.47
C PHE A 392 21.41 -1.84 18.78
N TYR A 393 22.43 -0.99 18.77
CA TYR A 393 23.73 -1.32 19.32
C TYR A 393 23.84 -0.84 20.76
N SER A 394 24.28 -1.69 21.68
CA SER A 394 24.39 -1.34 23.10
C SER A 394 25.65 -1.81 23.78
N GLU A 395 26.28 -2.88 23.29
CA GLU A 395 27.45 -3.50 23.91
C GLU A 395 28.31 -4.12 22.81
N GLY A 396 29.63 -4.13 23.01
CA GLY A 396 30.61 -4.69 22.08
C GLY A 396 31.84 -3.80 21.99
N ASN A 397 32.60 -3.94 20.91
CA ASN A 397 33.86 -3.23 20.71
C ASN A 397 33.81 -2.13 19.64
N TYR A 398 32.64 -1.84 19.04
CA TYR A 398 32.50 -0.79 18.04
C TYR A 398 32.90 0.57 18.62
N PRO A 399 33.25 1.57 17.78
CA PRO A 399 33.54 2.91 18.26
C PRO A 399 32.41 3.46 19.14
N ALA A 400 32.75 4.10 20.26
CA ALA A 400 31.79 4.61 21.25
C ALA A 400 30.70 5.55 20.68
N GLY A 401 30.90 6.11 19.47
CA GLY A 401 29.86 6.86 18.77
C GLY A 401 28.65 6.02 18.34
N TYR A 402 28.79 4.70 18.23
CA TYR A 402 27.71 3.76 17.92
C TYR A 402 26.90 3.33 19.16
N ASP A 403 27.34 3.65 20.38
CA ASP A 403 26.63 3.28 21.61
C ASP A 403 25.22 3.88 21.63
N GLY A 404 24.19 3.04 21.52
CA GLY A 404 22.79 3.46 21.43
C GLY A 404 22.33 3.88 20.03
N ALA A 405 23.15 3.66 18.99
CA ALA A 405 22.75 3.86 17.60
C ALA A 405 21.67 2.86 17.18
N LEU A 406 20.75 3.33 16.34
CA LEU A 406 19.75 2.50 15.68
C LEU A 406 20.25 2.14 14.29
N PHE A 407 20.53 0.86 14.07
CA PHE A 407 20.76 0.33 12.74
C PHE A 407 19.42 -0.02 12.10
N PHE A 408 19.25 0.35 10.83
CA PHE A 408 18.08 -0.04 10.05
C PHE A 408 18.49 -0.36 8.61
N ALA A 409 17.75 -1.27 7.98
CA ALA A 409 17.99 -1.70 6.63
C ALA A 409 16.73 -1.55 5.78
N ASP A 410 16.96 -1.24 4.51
CA ASP A 410 15.93 -1.21 3.48
C ASP A 410 16.28 -2.24 2.40
N TYR A 411 15.39 -3.21 2.21
CA TYR A 411 15.60 -4.33 1.29
C TYR A 411 15.70 -3.83 -0.16
N SER A 412 14.76 -2.99 -0.57
CA SER A 412 14.65 -2.49 -1.95
C SER A 412 15.81 -1.57 -2.30
N ARG A 413 16.30 -0.77 -1.35
CA ARG A 413 17.47 0.11 -1.53
C ARG A 413 18.82 -0.60 -1.42
N ARG A 414 18.82 -1.87 -0.98
CA ARG A 414 20.01 -2.68 -0.73
C ARG A 414 21.04 -2.01 0.18
N CYS A 415 20.57 -1.42 1.28
CA CYS A 415 21.41 -0.65 2.18
C CYS A 415 21.05 -0.83 3.66
N VAL A 416 22.08 -0.67 4.48
CA VAL A 416 22.01 -0.60 5.95
C VAL A 416 22.56 0.76 6.37
N TRP A 417 21.83 1.45 7.23
CA TRP A 417 22.27 2.72 7.83
C TRP A 417 22.40 2.57 9.34
N ALA A 418 23.23 3.43 9.93
CA ALA A 418 23.31 3.66 11.36
C ALA A 418 22.83 5.08 11.67
N MET A 419 21.75 5.20 12.45
CA MET A 419 21.27 6.46 12.99
C MET A 419 21.88 6.68 14.38
N MET A 420 22.93 7.50 14.42
CA MET A 420 23.73 7.74 15.63
C MET A 420 22.93 8.53 16.69
N PRO A 421 23.24 8.36 17.99
CA PRO A 421 22.55 9.09 19.05
C PRO A 421 22.79 10.62 18.99
N GLY A 422 21.71 11.36 19.25
CA GLY A 422 21.70 12.80 19.49
C GLY A 422 22.09 13.16 20.93
N ALA A 423 22.08 14.45 21.24
CA ALA A 423 22.41 14.95 22.58
C ALA A 423 21.42 14.50 23.67
N ASN A 424 20.21 14.08 23.28
CA ASN A 424 19.19 13.51 24.15
C ASN A 424 19.30 11.97 24.30
N GLY A 425 20.31 11.36 23.68
CA GLY A 425 20.55 9.91 23.66
C GLY A 425 19.62 9.13 22.73
N LEU A 426 18.69 9.76 22.01
CA LEU A 426 17.84 9.11 21.02
C LEU A 426 18.54 9.09 19.66
N PRO A 427 18.26 8.09 18.79
CA PRO A 427 18.69 8.11 17.39
C PRO A 427 18.38 9.46 16.73
N ASP A 428 19.35 10.13 16.14
CA ASP A 428 19.18 11.45 15.53
C ASP A 428 19.17 11.30 14.00
N PRO A 429 18.03 11.53 13.31
CA PRO A 429 17.96 11.41 11.86
C PRO A 429 18.98 12.28 11.11
N ALA A 430 19.40 13.40 11.70
CA ALA A 430 20.42 14.28 11.11
C ALA A 430 21.85 13.72 11.18
N LYS A 431 22.05 12.64 11.94
CA LYS A 431 23.33 11.93 12.08
C LYS A 431 23.30 10.52 11.49
N THR A 432 22.37 10.27 10.57
CA THR A 432 22.31 9.01 9.84
C THR A 432 23.51 8.89 8.90
N GLN A 433 24.14 7.72 8.88
CA GLN A 433 25.25 7.40 8.00
C GLN A 433 25.02 6.04 7.34
N VAL A 434 25.53 5.87 6.12
CA VAL A 434 25.57 4.55 5.46
C VAL A 434 26.51 3.66 6.25
N PHE A 435 26.06 2.46 6.57
CA PHE A 435 26.84 1.44 7.27
C PHE A 435 27.22 0.29 6.34
N ALA A 436 26.28 -0.26 5.57
CA ALA A 436 26.56 -1.30 4.58
C ALA A 436 25.71 -1.09 3.32
N SER A 437 26.14 -1.64 2.19
CA SER A 437 25.39 -1.56 0.92
C SER A 437 25.71 -2.72 -0.02
N GLY A 438 24.80 -3.00 -0.95
CA GLY A 438 24.99 -3.96 -2.05
C GLY A 438 24.15 -5.22 -1.94
N TYR A 439 23.32 -5.36 -0.92
CA TYR A 439 22.44 -6.52 -0.72
C TYR A 439 21.13 -6.12 -0.01
N GLY A 440 20.02 -6.79 -0.34
CA GLY A 440 18.75 -6.64 0.35
C GLY A 440 18.73 -7.40 1.69
N ALA A 441 18.62 -6.68 2.80
CA ALA A 441 18.61 -7.27 4.13
C ALA A 441 17.18 -7.43 4.69
N THR A 442 16.85 -8.60 5.21
CA THR A 442 15.53 -8.90 5.83
C THR A 442 15.57 -9.02 7.35
N ARG A 443 16.74 -8.88 7.96
CA ARG A 443 16.92 -8.86 9.42
C ARG A 443 18.25 -8.23 9.76
N LEU A 444 18.25 -7.42 10.82
CA LEU A 444 19.45 -6.99 11.53
C LEU A 444 19.34 -7.48 12.97
N GLN A 445 20.44 -8.00 13.53
CA GLN A 445 20.46 -8.45 14.91
C GLN A 445 21.85 -8.34 15.51
N THR A 446 21.94 -7.69 16.67
CA THR A 446 23.12 -7.78 17.53
C THR A 446 23.25 -9.19 18.09
N GLY A 447 24.42 -9.80 17.90
CA GLY A 447 24.70 -11.19 18.26
C GLY A 447 25.86 -11.34 19.25
N PRO A 448 26.48 -12.54 19.32
CA PRO A 448 27.62 -12.81 20.18
C PRO A 448 28.76 -11.80 19.99
N GLY A 449 29.40 -11.39 21.09
CA GLY A 449 30.48 -10.38 21.06
C GLY A 449 30.00 -8.94 20.89
N GLY A 450 28.69 -8.72 20.69
CA GLY A 450 28.13 -7.39 20.43
C GLY A 450 28.12 -7.01 18.95
N ASP A 451 28.55 -7.90 18.06
CA ASP A 451 28.62 -7.62 16.62
C ASP A 451 27.23 -7.55 15.99
N LEU A 452 27.11 -6.75 14.93
CA LEU A 452 25.91 -6.67 14.11
C LEU A 452 25.92 -7.79 13.07
N PHE A 453 24.81 -8.52 12.98
CA PHE A 453 24.56 -9.51 11.93
C PHE A 453 23.44 -9.03 11.01
N ALA A 454 23.55 -9.37 9.73
CA ALA A 454 22.53 -9.11 8.72
C ALA A 454 22.15 -10.40 7.99
N VAL A 455 20.85 -10.61 7.77
CA VAL A 455 20.36 -11.66 6.86
C VAL A 455 20.29 -11.07 5.47
N ASP A 456 21.18 -11.51 4.60
CA ASP A 456 21.24 -11.16 3.18
C ASP A 456 20.33 -12.10 2.40
N TYR A 457 19.14 -11.60 2.12
CA TYR A 457 18.09 -12.35 1.43
C TYR A 457 18.44 -12.59 -0.04
N ASP A 458 18.98 -11.57 -0.71
CA ASP A 458 19.30 -11.61 -2.15
C ASP A 458 20.28 -12.73 -2.51
N ASN A 459 21.22 -13.05 -1.61
CA ASN A 459 22.28 -14.02 -1.87
C ASN A 459 22.24 -15.26 -0.97
N GLY A 460 21.23 -15.40 -0.10
CA GLY A 460 21.09 -16.57 0.76
C GLY A 460 22.21 -16.70 1.79
N ARG A 461 22.57 -15.60 2.46
CA ARG A 461 23.71 -15.52 3.40
C ARG A 461 23.33 -14.91 4.74
N VAL A 462 24.14 -15.20 5.76
CA VAL A 462 24.21 -14.42 7.00
C VAL A 462 25.56 -13.73 7.06
N LEU A 463 25.55 -12.41 7.19
CA LEU A 463 26.72 -11.55 7.28
C LEU A 463 26.96 -11.12 8.73
N ARG A 464 28.21 -10.92 9.10
CA ARG A 464 28.67 -10.38 10.39
C ARG A 464 29.60 -9.21 10.15
N TYR A 465 29.43 -8.13 10.91
CA TYR A 465 30.31 -6.98 10.90
C TYR A 465 31.18 -7.00 12.16
N VAL A 466 32.50 -7.04 11.97
CA VAL A 466 33.48 -7.07 13.07
C VAL A 466 34.27 -5.77 13.03
N TYR A 467 34.53 -5.18 14.20
CA TYR A 467 35.36 -3.98 14.33
C TYR A 467 36.70 -4.30 15.01
N ASP A 468 37.80 -3.82 14.47
CA ASP A 468 39.10 -3.75 15.15
C ASP A 468 39.75 -2.39 14.90
N ALA A 469 40.12 -1.67 15.97
CA ALA A 469 40.73 -0.34 15.90
C ALA A 469 42.24 -0.38 15.59
N THR A 470 42.85 -1.55 15.68
CA THR A 470 44.29 -1.78 15.52
C THR A 470 44.64 -2.59 14.30
N ASN A 471 43.91 -3.68 14.03
CA ASN A 471 44.13 -4.58 12.90
C ASN A 471 42.89 -5.46 12.68
N ASN A 472 42.15 -5.23 11.61
CA ASN A 472 41.05 -6.07 11.18
C ASN A 472 41.60 -7.39 10.62
N PRO A 473 40.94 -8.53 10.89
CA PRO A 473 41.34 -9.77 10.24
C PRO A 473 41.22 -9.66 8.71
N PRO A 474 42.14 -10.26 7.94
CA PRO A 474 42.02 -10.22 6.49
C PRO A 474 40.78 -11.00 6.07
N THR A 475 40.16 -10.62 4.96
CA THR A 475 39.09 -11.40 4.33
C THR A 475 39.71 -12.25 3.23
N ALA A 476 39.81 -13.55 3.47
CA ALA A 476 40.28 -14.51 2.47
C ALA A 476 39.22 -14.73 1.38
N VAL A 477 39.61 -14.65 0.11
CA VAL A 477 38.75 -14.89 -1.06
C VAL A 477 39.45 -15.84 -2.01
N ILE A 478 38.76 -16.91 -2.43
CA ILE A 478 39.21 -17.82 -3.48
C ILE A 478 38.37 -17.59 -4.73
N GLN A 479 39.04 -17.32 -5.85
CA GLN A 479 38.50 -17.55 -7.18
C GLN A 479 39.15 -18.81 -7.76
N ALA A 480 38.36 -19.66 -8.40
CA ALA A 480 38.83 -20.89 -9.04
C ALA A 480 38.24 -20.97 -10.44
N ASP A 481 39.09 -21.05 -11.46
CA ASP A 481 38.66 -21.11 -12.87
C ASP A 481 39.44 -22.19 -13.66
N PRO A 482 38.74 -23.21 -14.18
CA PRO A 482 37.35 -23.59 -13.88
C PRO A 482 37.25 -24.26 -12.50
N SER A 483 36.08 -24.20 -11.83
CA SER A 483 35.85 -24.92 -10.56
C SER A 483 35.29 -26.34 -10.75
N SER A 484 35.05 -26.75 -11.98
CA SER A 484 34.58 -28.09 -12.35
C SER A 484 34.95 -28.42 -13.80
N GLY A 485 34.98 -29.70 -14.15
CA GLY A 485 35.18 -30.14 -15.53
C GLY A 485 35.75 -31.56 -15.64
N PRO A 486 36.09 -32.00 -16.87
CA PRO A 486 36.61 -33.35 -17.11
C PRO A 486 38.00 -33.54 -16.51
N THR A 487 38.34 -34.78 -16.15
CA THR A 487 39.71 -35.14 -15.77
C THR A 487 40.61 -35.38 -17.01
N PRO A 488 41.86 -34.89 -17.04
CA PRO A 488 42.52 -34.08 -16.01
C PRO A 488 42.02 -32.63 -15.99
N LEU A 489 41.65 -32.12 -14.82
CA LEU A 489 41.14 -30.77 -14.60
C LEU A 489 42.27 -29.87 -14.10
N THR A 490 42.68 -28.90 -14.92
CA THR A 490 43.63 -27.87 -14.47
C THR A 490 42.86 -26.65 -14.02
N VAL A 491 43.00 -26.28 -12.75
CA VAL A 491 42.32 -25.15 -12.12
C VAL A 491 43.33 -24.06 -11.84
N THR A 492 43.00 -22.82 -12.21
CA THR A 492 43.72 -21.64 -11.76
C THR A 492 43.02 -21.11 -10.51
N PHE A 493 43.74 -21.10 -9.40
CA PHE A 493 43.29 -20.51 -8.14
C PHE A 493 43.88 -19.12 -8.00
N ASP A 494 43.03 -18.13 -7.73
CA ASP A 494 43.40 -16.74 -7.56
C ASP A 494 42.87 -16.22 -6.21
N GLY A 495 43.80 -15.90 -5.32
CA GLY A 495 43.56 -15.33 -4.00
C GLY A 495 43.60 -13.80 -3.97
N THR A 496 43.86 -13.12 -5.09
CA THR A 496 44.13 -11.67 -5.14
C THR A 496 42.92 -10.79 -4.82
N ALA A 497 41.70 -11.35 -4.86
CA ALA A 497 40.50 -10.68 -4.37
C ALA A 497 40.41 -10.64 -2.83
N SER A 498 41.29 -11.35 -2.14
CA SER A 498 41.45 -11.22 -0.69
C SER A 498 41.88 -9.80 -0.37
N ASN A 499 41.33 -9.26 0.71
CA ASN A 499 41.60 -7.88 1.11
C ASN A 499 41.78 -7.79 2.61
N ASP A 500 42.42 -6.71 3.00
CA ASP A 500 42.54 -6.28 4.38
C ASP A 500 41.92 -4.89 4.50
N ALA A 501 41.08 -4.68 5.51
CA ALA A 501 40.35 -3.42 5.67
C ALA A 501 41.27 -2.24 6.05
N ASP A 502 42.43 -2.54 6.65
CA ASP A 502 43.45 -1.57 7.03
C ASP A 502 44.52 -1.38 5.95
N GLY A 503 44.52 -2.24 4.94
CA GLY A 503 45.43 -2.20 3.79
C GLY A 503 46.77 -2.87 4.04
N ASP A 504 46.86 -3.77 5.02
CA ASP A 504 48.08 -4.49 5.34
C ASP A 504 48.50 -5.48 4.23
N PRO A 505 49.82 -5.70 4.02
CA PRO A 505 50.30 -6.64 3.02
C PRO A 505 49.88 -8.08 3.32
N LEU A 506 49.30 -8.75 2.32
CA LEU A 506 48.79 -10.11 2.48
C LEU A 506 49.80 -11.19 2.06
N THR A 507 49.76 -12.32 2.76
CA THR A 507 50.45 -13.57 2.43
C THR A 507 49.43 -14.71 2.29
N TYR A 508 49.76 -15.70 1.47
CA TYR A 508 48.85 -16.78 1.07
C TYR A 508 49.47 -18.13 1.41
N ALA A 509 48.65 -19.08 1.84
CA ALA A 509 49.01 -20.48 1.97
C ALA A 509 47.81 -21.33 1.49
N TRP A 510 48.05 -22.26 0.58
CA TRP A 510 47.01 -23.06 -0.06
C TRP A 510 47.06 -24.52 0.39
N ASP A 511 45.88 -25.11 0.54
CA ASP A 511 45.58 -26.54 0.65
C ASP A 511 44.75 -26.87 -0.60
N LEU A 512 45.41 -27.30 -1.68
CA LEU A 512 44.80 -27.56 -2.98
C LEU A 512 44.39 -29.02 -3.13
N ASP A 513 44.98 -29.96 -2.39
CA ASP A 513 44.64 -31.38 -2.46
C ASP A 513 43.55 -31.82 -1.45
N GLY A 514 43.20 -30.95 -0.49
CA GLY A 514 42.11 -31.11 0.46
C GLY A 514 42.49 -31.87 1.72
N ASP A 515 43.77 -32.18 1.95
CA ASP A 515 44.25 -32.96 3.10
C ASP A 515 44.21 -32.20 4.45
N GLY A 516 43.96 -30.88 4.40
CA GLY A 516 43.87 -30.00 5.56
C GLY A 516 45.19 -29.32 5.94
N VAL A 517 46.26 -29.52 5.16
CA VAL A 517 47.58 -28.92 5.33
C VAL A 517 47.78 -27.83 4.26
N TYR A 518 48.22 -26.64 4.69
CA TYR A 518 48.39 -25.48 3.81
C TYR A 518 49.82 -25.38 3.26
N ASP A 519 50.31 -26.41 2.58
CA ASP A 519 51.70 -26.52 2.11
C ASP A 519 51.87 -26.61 0.58
N ASP A 520 50.79 -26.57 -0.19
CA ASP A 520 50.84 -26.71 -1.66
C ASP A 520 51.43 -25.50 -2.39
N SER A 521 51.14 -24.28 -1.90
CA SER A 521 51.63 -23.05 -2.53
C SER A 521 51.52 -21.84 -1.61
N THR A 522 52.37 -20.84 -1.87
CA THR A 522 52.33 -19.51 -1.24
C THR A 522 52.10 -18.38 -2.25
N ALA A 523 51.90 -18.70 -3.53
CA ALA A 523 51.64 -17.70 -4.55
C ALA A 523 50.20 -17.16 -4.44
N ALA A 524 50.01 -15.87 -4.70
CA ALA A 524 48.67 -15.26 -4.75
C ALA A 524 47.79 -15.87 -5.87
N VAL A 525 48.42 -16.31 -6.97
CA VAL A 525 47.79 -17.07 -8.06
C VAL A 525 48.59 -18.34 -8.30
N VAL A 526 47.92 -19.48 -8.35
CA VAL A 526 48.54 -20.82 -8.51
C VAL A 526 47.70 -21.69 -9.46
N GLN A 527 48.35 -22.58 -10.21
CA GLN A 527 47.67 -23.61 -10.99
C GLN A 527 47.88 -24.98 -10.37
N HIS A 528 46.83 -25.78 -10.31
CA HIS A 528 46.87 -27.17 -9.86
C HIS A 528 46.09 -28.06 -10.82
N THR A 529 46.61 -29.27 -11.09
CA THR A 529 45.99 -30.21 -12.02
C THR A 529 45.51 -31.45 -11.26
N TYR A 530 44.20 -31.62 -11.18
CA TYR A 530 43.56 -32.79 -10.61
C TYR A 530 43.41 -33.90 -11.66
N THR A 531 43.93 -35.08 -11.36
CA THR A 531 43.82 -36.27 -12.24
C THR A 531 42.83 -37.31 -11.73
N THR A 532 42.46 -37.23 -10.45
CA THR A 532 41.58 -38.19 -9.79
C THR A 532 40.16 -37.62 -9.76
N SER A 533 39.17 -38.42 -10.19
CA SER A 533 37.76 -38.02 -10.10
C SER A 533 37.31 -37.94 -8.65
N GLY A 534 36.50 -36.93 -8.33
CA GLY A 534 35.97 -36.69 -7.00
C GLY A 534 35.78 -35.21 -6.70
N GLU A 535 35.17 -34.92 -5.57
CA GLU A 535 35.10 -33.57 -5.00
C GLU A 535 36.36 -33.30 -4.17
N VAL A 536 37.00 -32.14 -4.38
CA VAL A 536 38.14 -31.69 -3.60
C VAL A 536 37.82 -30.35 -2.96
N THR A 537 38.04 -30.22 -1.65
CA THR A 537 37.90 -28.94 -0.94
C THR A 537 39.22 -28.20 -0.95
N ALA A 538 39.42 -27.31 -1.92
CA ALA A 538 40.56 -26.40 -1.91
C ALA A 538 40.36 -25.33 -0.83
N ARG A 539 41.39 -25.03 -0.03
CA ARG A 539 41.35 -23.99 1.01
C ARG A 539 42.48 -23.00 0.81
N LEU A 540 42.21 -21.76 1.19
CA LEU A 540 43.16 -20.67 1.20
C LEU A 540 43.18 -20.09 2.60
N LYS A 541 44.39 -19.97 3.14
CA LYS A 541 44.69 -19.21 4.34
C LYS A 541 45.41 -17.92 3.94
N VAL A 542 44.84 -16.79 4.33
CA VAL A 542 45.41 -15.47 4.13
C VAL A 542 45.88 -14.92 5.47
N SER A 543 47.06 -14.31 5.50
CA SER A 543 47.57 -13.60 6.68
C SER A 543 48.05 -12.20 6.30
N ASP A 544 47.68 -11.24 7.14
CA ASP A 544 48.15 -9.83 7.15
C ASP A 544 49.46 -9.65 7.97
N GLY A 545 50.00 -10.74 8.56
CA GLY A 545 51.16 -10.70 9.46
C GLY A 545 50.81 -10.57 10.95
N HIS A 546 49.55 -10.33 11.31
CA HIS A 546 49.04 -10.26 12.68
C HIS A 546 48.04 -11.39 12.97
N THR A 547 47.09 -11.58 12.08
CA THR A 547 46.01 -12.55 12.14
C THR A 547 45.91 -13.36 10.84
N THR A 548 44.99 -14.32 10.80
CA THR A 548 44.78 -15.15 9.62
C THR A 548 43.30 -15.41 9.41
N SER A 549 42.89 -15.48 8.16
CA SER A 549 41.54 -15.91 7.75
C SER A 549 41.65 -17.06 6.78
N THR A 550 40.67 -17.96 6.82
CA THR A 550 40.60 -19.14 5.95
C THR A 550 39.29 -19.16 5.20
N THR A 551 39.33 -19.50 3.93
CA THR A 551 38.15 -19.77 3.11
C THR A 551 38.36 -21.06 2.33
N SER A 552 37.28 -21.66 1.83
CA SER A 552 37.34 -22.89 1.03
C SER A 552 36.50 -22.77 -0.24
N LYS A 553 36.79 -23.63 -1.21
CA LYS A 553 36.07 -23.78 -2.47
C LYS A 553 36.04 -25.26 -2.86
N GLN A 554 34.84 -25.79 -3.11
CA GLN A 554 34.69 -27.12 -3.69
C GLN A 554 35.07 -27.12 -5.17
N ILE A 555 35.81 -28.15 -5.57
CA ILE A 555 36.24 -28.42 -6.94
C ILE A 555 35.70 -29.78 -7.36
N SER A 556 34.88 -29.80 -8.41
CA SER A 556 34.25 -31.02 -8.92
C SER A 556 35.06 -31.59 -10.09
N VAL A 557 35.85 -32.64 -9.83
CA VAL A 557 36.74 -33.25 -10.82
C VAL A 557 36.05 -34.42 -11.54
N ALA A 558 36.11 -34.40 -12.87
CA ALA A 558 35.39 -35.30 -13.78
C ALA A 558 33.86 -35.14 -13.74
N ASN A 559 33.40 -33.91 -13.52
CA ASN A 559 32.00 -33.53 -13.62
C ASN A 559 31.90 -32.13 -14.24
N THR A 560 31.05 -31.95 -15.26
CA THR A 560 30.88 -30.65 -15.94
C THR A 560 29.51 -30.09 -15.58
N ALA A 561 29.38 -28.77 -15.42
CA ALA A 561 28.05 -28.19 -15.17
C ALA A 561 27.10 -28.45 -16.36
N PRO A 562 25.79 -28.69 -16.10
CA PRO A 562 24.84 -28.92 -17.17
C PRO A 562 24.66 -27.67 -18.05
N THR A 563 24.06 -27.82 -19.22
CA THR A 563 23.65 -26.70 -20.08
C THR A 563 22.13 -26.63 -20.12
N ALA A 564 21.54 -25.60 -19.52
CA ALA A 564 20.11 -25.36 -19.53
C ALA A 564 19.67 -24.57 -20.77
N THR A 565 18.45 -24.80 -21.24
CA THR A 565 17.84 -24.07 -22.36
C THR A 565 16.35 -23.86 -22.13
N ILE A 566 15.92 -22.59 -22.19
CA ILE A 566 14.50 -22.22 -22.24
C ILE A 566 14.06 -22.28 -23.71
N THR A 567 13.08 -23.12 -24.00
CA THR A 567 12.53 -23.30 -25.36
C THR A 567 11.28 -22.44 -25.60
N ALA A 568 10.54 -22.13 -24.53
CA ALA A 568 9.45 -21.17 -24.51
C ALA A 568 9.22 -20.67 -23.06
N PRO A 569 8.70 -19.45 -22.86
CA PRO A 569 8.47 -18.40 -23.86
C PRO A 569 9.77 -17.78 -24.38
N GLY A 570 9.71 -17.10 -25.52
CA GLY A 570 10.82 -16.31 -26.04
C GLY A 570 10.81 -14.86 -25.51
N PRO A 571 11.90 -14.10 -25.66
CA PRO A 571 12.02 -12.73 -25.13
C PRO A 571 11.06 -11.71 -25.77
N ALA A 572 10.44 -12.03 -26.91
CA ALA A 572 9.42 -11.18 -27.53
C ALA A 572 8.01 -11.40 -26.95
N THR A 573 7.83 -12.36 -26.04
CA THR A 573 6.55 -12.62 -25.40
C THR A 573 6.22 -11.49 -24.44
N THR A 574 5.16 -10.74 -24.77
CA THR A 574 4.56 -9.74 -23.89
C THR A 574 3.27 -10.24 -23.28
N TRP A 575 2.91 -9.75 -22.10
CA TRP A 575 1.76 -10.24 -21.33
C TRP A 575 0.83 -9.11 -20.89
N LYS A 576 -0.44 -9.44 -20.63
CA LYS A 576 -1.34 -8.59 -19.84
C LYS A 576 -1.79 -9.37 -18.59
N VAL A 577 -2.31 -8.70 -17.57
CA VAL A 577 -2.82 -9.36 -16.36
C VAL A 577 -3.84 -10.43 -16.75
N GLY A 578 -3.69 -11.62 -16.14
CA GLY A 578 -4.55 -12.78 -16.39
C GLY A 578 -4.18 -13.63 -17.60
N ASP A 579 -3.19 -13.25 -18.42
CA ASP A 579 -2.71 -14.11 -19.51
C ASP A 579 -2.09 -15.40 -18.93
N THR A 580 -2.50 -16.58 -19.41
CA THR A 580 -1.80 -17.84 -19.12
C THR A 580 -0.62 -18.00 -20.06
N ILE A 581 0.59 -18.08 -19.49
CA ILE A 581 1.83 -18.27 -20.24
C ILE A 581 2.33 -19.69 -20.00
N ASN A 582 2.51 -20.44 -21.08
CA ASN A 582 3.14 -21.75 -21.04
C ASN A 582 4.67 -21.60 -21.13
N PHE A 583 5.40 -22.43 -20.40
CA PHE A 583 6.85 -22.50 -20.45
C PHE A 583 7.34 -23.93 -20.66
N SER A 584 8.52 -24.05 -21.25
CA SER A 584 9.21 -25.32 -21.42
C SER A 584 10.72 -25.12 -21.53
N GLY A 585 11.47 -26.12 -21.09
CA GLY A 585 12.92 -26.12 -21.15
C GLY A 585 13.49 -27.54 -21.12
N THR A 586 14.78 -27.60 -21.43
CA THR A 586 15.58 -28.84 -21.45
C THR A 586 16.95 -28.53 -20.88
N ALA A 587 17.63 -29.55 -20.37
CA ALA A 587 19.05 -29.45 -20.07
C ALA A 587 19.80 -30.70 -20.55
N THR A 588 21.05 -30.50 -20.95
CA THR A 588 21.97 -31.57 -21.30
C THR A 588 23.25 -31.42 -20.50
N ASP A 589 23.75 -32.52 -20.00
CA ASP A 589 24.95 -32.66 -19.23
C ASP A 589 25.95 -33.55 -19.99
N PRO A 590 27.25 -33.20 -20.08
CA PRO A 590 28.20 -34.00 -20.85
C PRO A 590 28.36 -35.44 -20.33
N GLU A 591 28.26 -35.63 -19.01
CA GLU A 591 28.44 -36.92 -18.36
C GLU A 591 27.12 -37.72 -18.27
N GLN A 592 25.96 -37.05 -18.17
CA GLN A 592 24.65 -37.69 -17.94
C GLN A 592 23.72 -37.68 -19.17
N GLY A 593 24.06 -36.93 -20.22
CA GLY A 593 23.19 -36.73 -21.38
C GLY A 593 22.02 -35.80 -21.05
N THR A 594 20.81 -36.10 -21.54
CA THR A 594 19.64 -35.25 -21.26
C THR A 594 19.19 -35.43 -19.81
N LEU A 595 19.13 -34.33 -19.06
CA LEU A 595 18.69 -34.36 -17.68
C LEU A 595 17.17 -34.59 -17.57
N PRO A 596 16.71 -35.33 -16.53
CA PRO A 596 15.28 -35.59 -16.33
C PRO A 596 14.53 -34.31 -15.92
N ALA A 597 13.20 -34.30 -16.08
CA ALA A 597 12.36 -33.17 -15.70
C ALA A 597 12.47 -32.79 -14.21
N THR A 598 12.80 -33.75 -13.34
CA THR A 598 13.00 -33.54 -11.89
C THR A 598 14.27 -32.74 -11.57
N ALA A 599 15.20 -32.63 -12.52
CA ALA A 599 16.42 -31.84 -12.40
C ALA A 599 16.24 -30.37 -12.83
N LEU A 600 15.04 -29.99 -13.27
CA LEU A 600 14.74 -28.66 -13.79
C LEU A 600 13.80 -27.93 -12.84
N THR A 601 14.30 -26.88 -12.19
CA THR A 601 13.53 -26.01 -11.31
C THR A 601 13.35 -24.64 -11.98
N TRP A 602 12.16 -24.06 -11.82
CA TRP A 602 11.78 -22.79 -12.38
C TRP A 602 11.38 -21.84 -11.27
N ALA A 603 11.79 -20.57 -11.37
CA ALA A 603 11.31 -19.49 -10.53
C ALA A 603 10.63 -18.44 -11.40
N LEU A 604 9.41 -18.05 -11.01
CA LEU A 604 8.75 -16.86 -11.54
C LEU A 604 9.03 -15.69 -10.61
N ILE A 605 9.69 -14.67 -11.12
CA ILE A 605 10.15 -13.52 -10.34
C ILE A 605 9.49 -12.25 -10.89
N MET A 606 8.83 -11.50 -10.02
CA MET A 606 8.38 -10.13 -10.32
C MET A 606 9.51 -9.17 -10.08
N HIS A 607 9.82 -8.32 -11.06
CA HIS A 607 10.66 -7.15 -10.88
C HIS A 607 9.76 -5.93 -10.79
N HIS A 608 9.63 -5.35 -9.60
CA HIS A 608 8.88 -4.13 -9.37
C HIS A 608 9.84 -2.93 -9.46
N CYS A 609 9.63 -2.09 -10.46
CA CYS A 609 10.59 -1.09 -10.91
C CYS A 609 9.98 0.32 -11.08
N PRO A 610 9.28 0.88 -10.08
CA PRO A 610 8.68 2.21 -10.21
C PRO A 610 9.74 3.28 -10.55
N SER A 611 10.99 3.05 -10.12
CA SER A 611 12.17 3.73 -10.63
C SER A 611 13.45 2.89 -10.53
N ASP A 612 13.82 2.40 -9.35
CA ASP A 612 14.74 1.29 -9.14
C ASP A 612 13.97 -0.04 -8.95
N CYS A 613 14.66 -1.16 -9.14
CA CYS A 613 14.03 -2.48 -9.14
C CYS A 613 14.34 -3.25 -7.86
N HIS A 614 13.30 -3.82 -7.24
CA HIS A 614 13.43 -4.94 -6.32
C HIS A 614 12.62 -6.13 -6.84
N THR A 615 12.83 -7.29 -6.22
CA THR A 615 12.25 -8.55 -6.69
C THR A 615 11.39 -9.23 -5.64
N HIS A 616 10.29 -9.83 -6.11
CA HIS A 616 9.51 -10.82 -5.38
C HIS A 616 9.58 -12.15 -6.12
N THR A 617 10.00 -13.21 -5.44
CA THR A 617 9.82 -14.57 -5.96
C THR A 617 8.35 -14.96 -5.79
N ILE A 618 7.61 -15.05 -6.90
CA ILE A 618 6.17 -15.35 -6.89
C ILE A 618 5.94 -16.81 -6.49
N THR A 619 6.61 -17.72 -7.20
CA THR A 619 6.48 -19.16 -7.01
C THR A 619 7.65 -19.87 -7.66
N SER A 620 7.90 -21.09 -7.19
CA SER A 620 8.83 -22.04 -7.81
C SER A 620 8.10 -23.30 -8.29
N MET A 621 8.61 -23.94 -9.34
CA MET A 621 8.02 -25.13 -9.96
C MET A 621 9.11 -26.10 -10.42
N THR A 622 8.83 -27.40 -10.42
CA THR A 622 9.77 -28.43 -10.93
C THR A 622 9.19 -29.14 -12.15
N GLY A 623 9.98 -29.29 -13.22
CA GLY A 623 9.57 -30.00 -14.42
C GLY A 623 10.13 -29.42 -15.72
N ALA A 624 10.00 -30.17 -16.82
CA ALA A 624 10.45 -29.71 -18.14
C ALA A 624 9.48 -28.73 -18.82
N ARG A 625 8.25 -28.60 -18.32
CA ARG A 625 7.22 -27.69 -18.84
C ARG A 625 6.19 -27.36 -17.77
N GLY A 626 5.47 -26.27 -17.94
CA GLY A 626 4.36 -25.86 -17.09
C GLY A 626 3.66 -24.62 -17.63
N SER A 627 2.85 -23.99 -16.78
CA SER A 627 2.25 -22.70 -17.08
C SER A 627 2.07 -21.88 -15.81
N PHE A 628 1.94 -20.56 -15.98
CA PHE A 628 1.56 -19.64 -14.91
C PHE A 628 0.61 -18.58 -15.46
N THR A 629 -0.15 -17.95 -14.57
CA THR A 629 -0.98 -16.79 -14.90
C THR A 629 -0.20 -15.52 -14.60
N ALA A 630 -0.13 -14.60 -15.57
CA ALA A 630 0.53 -13.31 -15.37
C ALA A 630 -0.22 -12.50 -14.30
N PRO A 631 0.43 -12.14 -13.18
CA PRO A 631 -0.21 -11.45 -12.06
C PRO A 631 -0.44 -9.97 -12.38
N ASP A 632 -1.30 -9.33 -11.60
CA ASP A 632 -1.31 -7.88 -11.49
C ASP A 632 -0.15 -7.36 -10.63
N HIS A 633 0.34 -6.15 -10.96
CA HIS A 633 1.30 -5.38 -10.19
C HIS A 633 1.33 -3.93 -10.72
N GLU A 634 1.67 -2.95 -9.89
CA GLU A 634 1.91 -1.58 -10.36
C GLU A 634 3.02 -1.56 -11.44
N TYR A 635 2.84 -0.69 -12.45
CA TYR A 635 3.84 -0.39 -13.48
C TYR A 635 4.68 0.84 -13.05
N PRO A 636 5.99 0.91 -13.37
CA PRO A 636 6.79 -0.08 -14.09
C PRO A 636 7.11 -1.39 -13.35
N SER A 637 6.89 -2.52 -14.03
CA SER A 637 7.27 -3.85 -13.58
C SER A 637 7.41 -4.82 -14.77
N TYR A 638 8.12 -5.93 -14.58
CA TYR A 638 8.22 -7.02 -15.58
C TYR A 638 8.39 -8.38 -14.89
N LEU A 639 8.17 -9.46 -15.63
CA LEU A 639 8.40 -10.82 -15.13
C LEU A 639 9.74 -11.35 -15.63
N GLU A 640 10.44 -12.07 -14.78
CA GLU A 640 11.55 -12.94 -15.14
C GLU A 640 11.13 -14.39 -14.89
N LEU A 641 11.27 -15.24 -15.91
CA LEU A 641 11.17 -16.68 -15.73
C LEU A 641 12.58 -17.26 -15.79
N ARG A 642 13.03 -17.82 -14.67
CA ARG A 642 14.38 -18.37 -14.48
C ARG A 642 14.30 -19.89 -14.42
N LEU A 643 15.10 -20.59 -15.23
CA LEU A 643 15.31 -22.03 -15.20
C LEU A 643 16.68 -22.32 -14.58
N THR A 644 16.70 -23.18 -13.58
CA THR A 644 17.91 -23.79 -13.01
C THR A 644 17.89 -25.27 -13.34
N ALA A 645 18.94 -25.77 -13.98
CA ALA A 645 19.17 -27.20 -14.18
C ALA A 645 20.24 -27.67 -13.20
N THR A 646 19.99 -28.77 -12.48
CA THR A 646 20.92 -29.35 -11.50
C THR A 646 21.28 -30.77 -11.89
N ASP A 647 22.56 -31.06 -12.01
CA ASP A 647 23.04 -32.41 -12.29
C ASP A 647 22.97 -33.33 -11.05
N ALA A 648 23.27 -34.63 -11.20
CA ALA A 648 23.25 -35.57 -10.08
C ALA A 648 24.30 -35.32 -8.98
N GLN A 649 25.29 -34.46 -9.21
CA GLN A 649 26.40 -34.12 -8.32
C GLN A 649 26.24 -32.71 -7.71
N GLY A 650 25.21 -31.97 -8.10
CA GLY A 650 24.85 -30.66 -7.57
C GLY A 650 25.35 -29.45 -8.38
N LEU A 651 26.04 -29.62 -9.51
CA LEU A 651 26.38 -28.49 -10.37
C LEU A 651 25.15 -27.97 -11.10
N THR A 652 25.15 -26.67 -11.38
CA THR A 652 23.99 -26.01 -11.99
C THR A 652 24.34 -25.11 -13.17
N ASP A 653 23.38 -24.94 -14.08
CA ASP A 653 23.35 -23.82 -15.03
C ASP A 653 21.98 -23.13 -14.96
N ILE A 654 22.01 -21.81 -15.11
CA ILE A 654 20.85 -20.94 -14.98
C ILE A 654 20.63 -20.21 -16.30
N LYS A 655 19.37 -20.14 -16.74
CA LYS A 655 18.92 -19.29 -17.85
C LYS A 655 17.68 -18.53 -17.45
N SER A 656 17.54 -17.30 -17.96
CA SER A 656 16.36 -16.47 -17.70
C SER A 656 15.79 -15.90 -18.98
N VAL A 657 14.48 -15.66 -18.98
CA VAL A 657 13.79 -14.85 -19.98
C VAL A 657 13.02 -13.72 -19.30
N ARG A 658 13.24 -12.49 -19.78
CA ARG A 658 12.45 -11.30 -19.39
C ARG A 658 11.18 -11.25 -20.24
N LEU A 659 10.05 -10.96 -19.60
CA LEU A 659 8.74 -10.82 -20.21
C LEU A 659 8.17 -9.46 -19.83
N ASP A 660 8.08 -8.55 -20.81
CA ASP A 660 7.57 -7.19 -20.60
C ASP A 660 6.02 -7.15 -20.67
N PRO A 661 5.36 -6.36 -19.82
CA PRO A 661 3.92 -6.18 -19.88
C PRO A 661 3.49 -5.36 -21.10
N LYS A 662 2.27 -5.61 -21.57
CA LYS A 662 1.50 -4.70 -22.41
C LYS A 662 0.96 -3.60 -21.51
N THR A 663 1.29 -2.36 -21.83
CA THR A 663 0.87 -1.19 -21.06
C THR A 663 -0.17 -0.35 -21.79
N VAL A 664 -0.98 0.39 -21.04
CA VAL A 664 -1.94 1.36 -21.56
C VAL A 664 -1.84 2.68 -20.77
N THR A 665 -2.00 3.81 -21.46
CA THR A 665 -2.19 5.11 -20.80
C THR A 665 -3.66 5.34 -20.51
N MET A 666 -4.02 5.47 -19.24
CA MET A 666 -5.34 5.86 -18.77
C MET A 666 -5.38 7.36 -18.46
N LYS A 667 -6.54 7.98 -18.71
CA LYS A 667 -6.76 9.42 -18.46
C LYS A 667 -7.99 9.61 -17.58
N PHE A 668 -7.89 10.47 -16.57
CA PHE A 668 -8.94 10.74 -15.61
C PHE A 668 -9.32 12.22 -15.65
N GLY A 669 -10.55 12.48 -16.08
CA GLY A 669 -11.10 13.80 -16.36
C GLY A 669 -12.28 14.16 -15.46
N THR A 670 -12.67 15.42 -15.49
CA THR A 670 -13.93 15.89 -14.89
C THR A 670 -14.72 16.74 -15.90
N SER A 671 -16.04 16.81 -15.72
CA SER A 671 -16.91 17.74 -16.43
C SER A 671 -17.77 18.50 -15.42
N PRO A 672 -17.57 19.82 -15.24
CA PRO A 672 -16.63 20.68 -15.95
C PRO A 672 -15.16 20.37 -15.62
N ALA A 673 -14.27 20.62 -16.58
CA ALA A 673 -12.85 20.36 -16.42
C ALA A 673 -12.19 21.26 -15.35
N GLY A 674 -11.11 20.75 -14.75
CA GLY A 674 -10.29 21.45 -13.74
C GLY A 674 -10.70 21.18 -12.29
N LEU A 675 -11.77 20.41 -12.11
CA LEU A 675 -12.20 19.85 -10.84
C LEU A 675 -11.23 18.72 -10.39
N PRO A 676 -10.95 18.56 -9.09
CA PRO A 676 -10.12 17.46 -8.58
C PRO A 676 -10.67 16.08 -8.96
N VAL A 677 -9.77 15.11 -9.14
CA VAL A 677 -10.10 13.70 -9.34
C VAL A 677 -8.97 12.87 -8.74
N THR A 678 -9.29 11.68 -8.24
CA THR A 678 -8.30 10.76 -7.65
C THR A 678 -8.29 9.46 -8.43
N TYR A 679 -7.10 8.95 -8.72
CA TYR A 679 -6.88 7.58 -9.19
C TYR A 679 -5.77 6.94 -8.36
N ASN A 680 -6.00 5.72 -7.86
CA ASN A 680 -5.18 5.06 -6.85
C ASN A 680 -4.84 6.03 -5.69
N ASP A 681 -3.57 6.31 -5.50
CA ASP A 681 -2.98 7.19 -4.49
C ASP A 681 -2.77 8.63 -4.97
N LYS A 682 -3.12 8.95 -6.23
CA LYS A 682 -2.83 10.24 -6.86
C LYS A 682 -4.08 11.09 -6.97
N SER A 683 -4.07 12.23 -6.30
CA SER A 683 -5.13 13.24 -6.40
C SER A 683 -4.62 14.56 -6.97
N GLY A 684 -5.45 15.20 -7.79
CA GLY A 684 -5.10 16.49 -8.40
C GLY A 684 -6.19 17.02 -9.32
N LYS A 685 -5.99 18.23 -9.85
CA LYS A 685 -6.91 18.81 -10.83
C LYS A 685 -6.89 17.98 -12.12
N SER A 686 -8.07 17.63 -12.62
CA SER A 686 -8.17 16.97 -13.93
C SER A 686 -7.54 17.83 -15.04
N GLN A 687 -6.93 17.25 -16.08
CA GLN A 687 -6.89 15.82 -16.41
C GLN A 687 -5.63 15.13 -15.86
N LEU A 688 -5.81 14.05 -15.09
CA LEU A 688 -4.71 13.18 -14.64
C LEU A 688 -4.43 12.07 -15.65
N THR A 689 -3.21 11.55 -15.68
CA THR A 689 -2.79 10.48 -16.58
C THR A 689 -1.88 9.49 -15.87
N GLY A 690 -2.09 8.19 -16.09
CA GLY A 690 -1.22 7.13 -15.58
C GLY A 690 -0.97 6.07 -16.65
N THR A 691 0.22 5.47 -16.63
CA THR A 691 0.51 4.25 -17.41
C THR A 691 0.35 3.06 -16.50
N THR A 692 -0.40 2.05 -16.94
CA THR A 692 -0.66 0.83 -16.18
C THR A 692 -0.52 -0.39 -17.08
N ILE A 693 -0.36 -1.58 -16.50
CA ILE A 693 -0.42 -2.83 -17.24
C ILE A 693 -1.87 -3.05 -17.69
N VAL A 694 -2.06 -3.57 -18.91
CA VAL A 694 -3.39 -3.93 -19.41
C VAL A 694 -3.95 -5.03 -18.51
N GLY A 695 -5.21 -4.91 -18.12
CA GLY A 695 -5.89 -5.83 -17.20
C GLY A 695 -5.67 -5.53 -15.72
N SER A 696 -4.79 -4.58 -15.35
CA SER A 696 -4.62 -4.18 -13.95
C SER A 696 -5.85 -3.51 -13.37
N SER A 697 -6.04 -3.67 -12.07
CA SER A 697 -7.07 -2.95 -11.32
C SER A 697 -6.59 -1.56 -10.89
N VAL A 698 -7.44 -0.56 -11.11
CA VAL A 698 -7.16 0.85 -10.81
C VAL A 698 -8.34 1.46 -10.07
N SER A 699 -8.14 1.91 -8.83
CA SER A 699 -9.18 2.64 -8.10
C SER A 699 -9.37 4.03 -8.68
N VAL A 700 -10.62 4.44 -8.82
CA VAL A 700 -10.98 5.83 -9.11
C VAL A 700 -11.95 6.34 -8.07
N SER A 701 -11.79 7.62 -7.73
CA SER A 701 -12.68 8.30 -6.80
C SER A 701 -12.88 9.75 -7.22
N ALA A 702 -14.06 10.25 -6.90
CA ALA A 702 -14.48 11.60 -7.20
C ALA A 702 -15.20 12.16 -5.96
N ASP A 703 -14.72 13.28 -5.43
CA ASP A 703 -15.36 13.93 -4.27
C ASP A 703 -16.86 14.16 -4.58
N PRO A 704 -17.78 13.72 -3.70
CA PRO A 704 -19.22 13.84 -3.92
C PRO A 704 -19.68 15.29 -4.12
N LEU A 705 -18.97 16.26 -3.54
CA LEU A 705 -19.31 17.69 -3.57
C LEU A 705 -18.09 18.58 -3.68
N GLN A 706 -17.80 19.04 -4.88
CA GLN A 706 -16.67 19.92 -5.13
C GLN A 706 -17.07 21.39 -5.17
N THR A 707 -16.18 22.25 -4.68
CA THR A 707 -16.36 23.70 -4.78
C THR A 707 -15.32 24.26 -5.74
N ALA A 708 -15.78 24.92 -6.80
CA ALA A 708 -14.91 25.68 -7.70
C ALA A 708 -15.47 27.07 -7.92
N THR A 709 -14.63 28.09 -7.71
CA THR A 709 -14.98 29.51 -7.79
C THR A 709 -16.11 29.91 -6.81
N ASN A 710 -17.36 29.98 -7.27
CA ASN A 710 -18.56 30.31 -6.49
C ASN A 710 -19.71 29.28 -6.64
N GLN A 711 -19.39 28.13 -7.20
CA GLN A 711 -20.36 27.09 -7.52
C GLN A 711 -20.00 25.82 -6.77
N VAL A 712 -21.02 25.20 -6.17
CA VAL A 712 -20.92 23.84 -5.64
C VAL A 712 -21.35 22.91 -6.76
N TYR A 713 -20.50 21.93 -7.05
CA TYR A 713 -20.71 20.87 -8.01
C TYR A 713 -21.02 19.59 -7.25
N ARG A 714 -22.02 18.86 -7.72
CA ARG A 714 -22.40 17.55 -7.19
C ARG A 714 -21.98 16.49 -8.17
N PHE A 715 -21.30 15.45 -7.68
CA PHE A 715 -21.02 14.27 -8.49
C PHE A 715 -22.33 13.71 -9.05
N GLY A 716 -22.31 13.36 -10.34
CA GLY A 716 -23.39 12.67 -11.02
C GLY A 716 -23.02 11.21 -11.23
N LEU A 717 -22.12 10.96 -12.18
CA LEU A 717 -21.62 9.62 -12.50
C LEU A 717 -20.33 9.70 -13.32
N TRP A 718 -19.65 8.57 -13.42
CA TRP A 718 -18.53 8.40 -14.33
C TRP A 718 -18.97 8.03 -15.75
N SER A 719 -18.15 8.37 -16.75
CA SER A 719 -18.41 8.06 -18.16
C SER A 719 -18.52 6.56 -18.48
N ASP A 720 -18.00 5.68 -17.63
CA ASP A 720 -18.17 4.22 -17.70
C ASP A 720 -19.44 3.72 -17.00
N GLY A 721 -20.17 4.62 -16.32
CA GLY A 721 -21.34 4.31 -15.53
C GLY A 721 -21.03 3.68 -14.17
N GLY A 722 -19.78 3.62 -13.72
CA GLY A 722 -19.42 3.11 -12.39
C GLY A 722 -20.02 3.91 -11.24
N ALA A 723 -19.91 3.36 -10.02
CA ALA A 723 -20.23 4.10 -8.79
C ALA A 723 -19.28 5.30 -8.62
N ARG A 724 -19.53 6.20 -7.66
CA ARG A 724 -18.60 7.33 -7.40
C ARG A 724 -17.17 6.86 -7.14
N ASP A 725 -17.04 5.83 -6.33
CA ASP A 725 -15.79 5.16 -5.99
C ASP A 725 -15.89 3.71 -6.43
N HIS A 726 -14.95 3.26 -7.26
CA HIS A 726 -14.90 1.88 -7.76
C HIS A 726 -13.53 1.57 -8.39
N ASN A 727 -13.28 0.28 -8.60
CA ASN A 727 -12.13 -0.19 -9.36
C ASN A 727 -12.49 -0.32 -10.85
N LEU A 728 -11.55 0.07 -11.70
CA LEU A 728 -11.55 -0.11 -13.15
C LEU A 728 -10.58 -1.24 -13.51
N VAL A 729 -10.89 -2.01 -14.56
CA VAL A 729 -9.92 -2.89 -15.21
C VAL A 729 -9.29 -2.15 -16.39
N ALA A 730 -7.96 -2.01 -16.38
CA ALA A 730 -7.21 -1.30 -17.40
C ALA A 730 -7.47 -1.87 -18.80
N PRO A 731 -8.01 -1.09 -19.75
CA PRO A 731 -8.37 -1.60 -21.07
C PRO A 731 -7.15 -1.81 -21.97
N ALA A 732 -7.32 -2.54 -23.08
CA ALA A 732 -6.26 -2.72 -24.07
C ALA A 732 -5.94 -1.44 -24.88
N THR A 733 -6.82 -0.45 -24.84
CA THR A 733 -6.69 0.80 -25.60
C THR A 733 -6.83 2.01 -24.67
N ALA A 734 -6.03 3.05 -24.94
CA ALA A 734 -6.04 4.26 -24.13
C ALA A 734 -7.45 4.86 -24.04
N THR A 735 -7.95 5.01 -22.82
CA THR A 735 -9.34 5.41 -22.54
C THR A 735 -9.36 6.57 -21.54
N THR A 736 -10.32 7.48 -21.71
CA THR A 736 -10.55 8.59 -20.78
C THR A 736 -11.80 8.33 -19.97
N TYR A 737 -11.65 8.29 -18.65
CA TYR A 737 -12.75 8.17 -17.68
C TYR A 737 -13.04 9.56 -17.14
N THR A 738 -14.27 10.03 -17.26
CA THR A 738 -14.66 11.39 -16.88
C THR A 738 -15.72 11.36 -15.78
N ALA A 739 -15.41 11.92 -14.62
CA ALA A 739 -16.40 12.17 -13.57
C ALA A 739 -17.27 13.37 -13.95
N MET A 740 -18.57 13.16 -14.09
CA MET A 740 -19.51 14.20 -14.52
C MET A 740 -20.21 14.81 -13.33
N TYR A 741 -20.18 16.14 -13.24
CA TYR A 741 -20.73 16.92 -12.15
C TYR A 741 -21.89 17.81 -12.62
N GLY A 742 -22.92 17.91 -11.79
CA GLY A 742 -24.01 18.88 -11.93
C GLY A 742 -23.82 20.06 -10.99
N ALA A 743 -24.00 21.29 -11.47
CA ALA A 743 -24.02 22.46 -10.60
C ALA A 743 -25.22 22.39 -9.64
N LYS A 744 -24.97 22.47 -8.33
CA LYS A 744 -26.04 22.64 -7.34
C LYS A 744 -26.71 23.99 -7.50
N ARG A 745 -28.01 24.04 -7.28
CA ARG A 745 -28.74 25.30 -7.40
C ARG A 745 -28.44 26.21 -6.21
N ASN A 746 -27.77 27.34 -6.49
CA ASN A 746 -27.64 28.42 -5.52
C ASN A 746 -28.99 29.16 -5.39
N LEU A 747 -29.69 28.96 -4.27
CA LEU A 747 -30.99 29.56 -3.97
C LEU A 747 -30.92 31.08 -3.73
N ALA A 748 -29.75 31.59 -3.35
CA ALA A 748 -29.52 33.01 -3.10
C ALA A 748 -29.23 33.81 -4.38
N ARG A 749 -28.80 33.14 -5.47
CA ARG A 749 -28.38 33.82 -6.69
C ARG A 749 -29.51 34.67 -7.30
N GLY A 750 -29.21 35.95 -7.52
CA GLY A 750 -30.13 36.96 -8.05
C GLY A 750 -31.28 37.35 -7.10
N ARG A 751 -31.25 36.90 -5.84
CA ARG A 751 -32.30 37.19 -4.86
C ARG A 751 -32.11 38.56 -4.19
N PRO A 752 -33.18 39.17 -3.67
CA PRO A 752 -33.05 40.37 -2.86
C PRO A 752 -32.16 40.14 -1.64
N ALA A 753 -31.13 40.98 -1.49
CA ALA A 753 -30.22 40.95 -0.36
C ALA A 753 -30.14 42.34 0.29
N VAL A 754 -30.01 42.35 1.62
CA VAL A 754 -29.84 43.56 2.44
C VAL A 754 -28.74 43.32 3.47
N ALA A 755 -28.04 44.38 3.86
CA ALA A 755 -26.97 44.30 4.85
C ALA A 755 -27.11 45.39 5.92
N SER A 756 -26.41 45.23 7.03
CA SER A 756 -26.30 46.24 8.10
C SER A 756 -25.70 47.55 7.63
N SER A 757 -24.78 47.49 6.65
CA SER A 757 -24.12 48.66 6.09
C SER A 757 -23.43 48.33 4.75
N THR A 758 -23.04 49.39 4.04
CA THR A 758 -22.23 49.35 2.83
C THR A 758 -21.12 50.39 2.96
N TYR A 759 -19.86 49.97 2.78
CA TYR A 759 -18.70 50.86 2.97
C TYR A 759 -18.57 51.92 1.86
N LEU A 760 -18.82 51.52 0.61
CA LEU A 760 -18.64 52.34 -0.59
C LEU A 760 -19.74 52.01 -1.61
N ALA A 761 -20.13 52.99 -2.42
CA ALA A 761 -21.03 52.77 -3.55
C ALA A 761 -20.48 51.68 -4.49
N GLY A 762 -21.35 50.80 -4.99
CA GLY A 762 -20.97 49.64 -5.80
C GLY A 762 -20.57 48.40 -5.00
N ARG A 763 -20.65 48.43 -3.66
CA ARG A 763 -20.39 47.32 -2.73
C ARG A 763 -21.63 46.91 -1.93
N GLU A 764 -22.81 47.08 -2.50
CA GLU A 764 -24.09 46.77 -1.88
C GLU A 764 -24.27 45.24 -1.65
N ALA A 765 -25.22 44.85 -0.79
CA ALA A 765 -25.48 43.45 -0.48
C ALA A 765 -25.82 42.58 -1.71
N SER A 766 -26.41 43.17 -2.76
CA SER A 766 -26.72 42.48 -4.02
C SER A 766 -25.47 41.94 -4.73
N LYS A 767 -24.30 42.53 -4.47
CA LYS A 767 -23.02 42.11 -5.06
C LYS A 767 -22.48 40.81 -4.49
N ALA A 768 -22.99 40.34 -3.35
CA ALA A 768 -22.63 39.04 -2.81
C ALA A 768 -23.57 37.92 -3.29
N VAL A 769 -24.55 38.20 -4.14
CA VAL A 769 -25.52 37.20 -4.62
C VAL A 769 -25.74 37.28 -6.14
N ASP A 770 -24.90 38.01 -6.86
CA ASP A 770 -25.01 38.17 -8.31
C ASP A 770 -24.29 37.04 -9.08
N GLY A 771 -23.50 36.22 -8.39
CA GLY A 771 -22.73 35.13 -8.99
C GLY A 771 -21.48 35.62 -9.73
N ALA A 772 -20.99 36.84 -9.46
CA ALA A 772 -19.81 37.40 -10.10
C ALA A 772 -18.64 37.55 -9.11
N MET A 773 -17.52 36.88 -9.41
CA MET A 773 -16.28 36.95 -8.61
C MET A 773 -15.48 38.26 -8.78
N THR A 774 -16.04 39.24 -9.48
CA THR A 774 -15.45 40.57 -9.71
C THR A 774 -16.15 41.67 -8.93
N THR A 775 -17.27 41.35 -8.27
CA THR A 775 -18.06 42.27 -7.45
C THR A 775 -18.26 41.69 -6.06
N ALA A 776 -18.24 42.52 -5.02
CA ALA A 776 -18.38 42.05 -3.65
C ALA A 776 -19.21 43.01 -2.82
N TRP A 777 -19.94 42.48 -1.83
CA TRP A 777 -20.44 43.32 -0.73
C TRP A 777 -19.28 43.71 0.18
N SER A 778 -19.29 44.92 0.74
CA SER A 778 -18.35 45.34 1.78
C SER A 778 -19.03 46.13 2.88
N SER A 779 -18.83 45.75 4.14
CA SER A 779 -19.47 46.36 5.32
C SER A 779 -18.74 47.62 5.82
N ALA A 780 -19.38 48.40 6.69
CA ALA A 780 -18.68 49.36 7.54
C ALA A 780 -17.62 48.66 8.42
N ARG A 781 -16.64 49.45 8.88
CA ARG A 781 -15.48 48.99 9.65
C ARG A 781 -15.78 48.92 11.15
N THR A 782 -16.92 48.33 11.53
CA THR A 782 -17.33 48.12 12.92
C THR A 782 -17.85 46.71 13.11
N ASP A 783 -17.74 46.16 14.32
CA ASP A 783 -18.28 44.84 14.66
C ASP A 783 -19.50 44.99 15.57
N PRO A 784 -20.56 44.18 15.41
CA PRO A 784 -20.79 43.18 14.36
C PRO A 784 -21.37 43.79 13.05
N GLN A 785 -21.33 43.02 11.96
CA GLN A 785 -22.05 43.34 10.70
C GLN A 785 -22.80 42.11 10.20
N TRP A 786 -23.84 42.31 9.39
CA TRP A 786 -24.62 41.23 8.83
C TRP A 786 -25.02 41.47 7.38
N LEU A 787 -25.16 40.37 6.62
CA LEU A 787 -25.79 40.33 5.30
C LEU A 787 -26.90 39.26 5.33
N ARG A 788 -28.08 39.60 4.79
CA ARG A 788 -29.25 38.73 4.70
C ARG A 788 -29.76 38.63 3.26
N VAL A 789 -30.15 37.42 2.86
CA VAL A 789 -30.82 37.13 1.59
C VAL A 789 -32.27 36.70 1.83
N ASP A 790 -33.21 37.15 1.00
CA ASP A 790 -34.59 36.65 0.91
C ASP A 790 -34.72 35.66 -0.26
N LEU A 791 -34.92 34.37 0.04
CA LEU A 791 -35.06 33.30 -0.96
C LEU A 791 -36.39 33.38 -1.74
N GLY A 792 -37.29 34.30 -1.39
CA GLY A 792 -38.57 34.56 -2.03
C GLY A 792 -39.71 33.69 -1.52
N SER A 793 -39.42 32.49 -1.05
CA SER A 793 -40.36 31.59 -0.37
C SER A 793 -39.62 30.74 0.67
N VAL A 794 -40.37 30.06 1.54
CA VAL A 794 -39.77 29.10 2.49
C VAL A 794 -39.21 27.92 1.69
N GLN A 795 -37.90 27.71 1.80
CA GLN A 795 -37.16 26.60 1.21
C GLN A 795 -36.55 25.75 2.34
N LEU A 796 -36.26 24.49 2.05
CA LEU A 796 -35.37 23.73 2.92
C LEU A 796 -33.94 24.24 2.64
N VAL A 797 -33.13 24.45 3.67
CA VAL A 797 -31.74 24.86 3.53
C VAL A 797 -30.88 24.11 4.53
N ASN A 798 -29.70 23.68 4.10
CA ASN A 798 -28.77 22.94 4.96
C ASN A 798 -27.29 23.29 4.71
N ARG A 799 -27.03 24.25 3.82
CA ARG A 799 -25.67 24.65 3.46
C ARG A 799 -25.58 26.11 3.04
N VAL A 800 -24.49 26.75 3.45
CA VAL A 800 -24.10 28.10 3.04
C VAL A 800 -22.66 28.08 2.53
N LEU A 801 -22.41 28.67 1.36
CA LEU A 801 -21.06 28.91 0.84
C LEU A 801 -20.74 30.40 0.99
N LEU A 802 -19.65 30.73 1.69
CA LEU A 802 -19.15 32.10 1.82
C LEU A 802 -17.83 32.20 1.08
N ASN A 803 -17.75 33.05 0.05
CA ASN A 803 -16.48 33.34 -0.61
C ASN A 803 -16.00 34.73 -0.19
N TRP A 804 -15.00 34.76 0.70
CA TRP A 804 -14.45 35.98 1.27
C TRP A 804 -13.49 36.69 0.31
N LEU A 805 -13.50 38.02 0.37
CA LEU A 805 -12.46 38.81 -0.28
C LEU A 805 -11.18 38.74 0.55
N SER A 806 -10.30 37.80 0.19
CA SER A 806 -8.93 37.55 0.71
C SER A 806 -8.68 38.05 2.15
N THR A 807 -8.28 39.32 2.36
CA THR A 807 -7.89 39.86 3.67
C THR A 807 -9.04 40.49 4.47
N SER A 808 -10.23 40.62 3.89
CA SER A 808 -11.42 41.27 4.47
C SER A 808 -12.50 40.26 4.84
N TYR A 809 -12.20 39.42 5.83
CA TYR A 809 -13.05 38.30 6.24
C TYR A 809 -13.36 38.29 7.75
N ALA A 810 -14.30 37.43 8.14
CA ALA A 810 -14.67 37.24 9.52
C ALA A 810 -13.85 36.13 10.20
N LYS A 811 -13.17 36.47 11.30
CA LYS A 811 -12.58 35.49 12.21
C LYS A 811 -13.66 34.76 13.00
N ALA A 812 -14.73 35.47 13.38
CA ALA A 812 -15.89 34.88 14.02
C ALA A 812 -17.19 35.31 13.33
N TYR A 813 -18.09 34.37 13.11
CA TYR A 813 -19.42 34.62 12.55
C TYR A 813 -20.43 33.54 12.94
N GLN A 814 -21.71 33.83 12.70
CA GLN A 814 -22.83 32.91 12.83
C GLN A 814 -23.61 32.85 11.52
N ILE A 815 -24.03 31.65 11.12
CA ILE A 815 -25.05 31.45 10.08
C ILE A 815 -26.39 31.32 10.77
N GLN A 816 -27.37 32.10 10.32
CA GLN A 816 -28.69 32.15 10.93
C GLN A 816 -29.79 32.07 9.87
N VAL A 817 -30.89 31.42 10.23
CA VAL A 817 -32.06 31.21 9.37
C VAL A 817 -33.34 31.77 9.99
N SER A 818 -34.30 32.16 9.15
CA SER A 818 -35.60 32.67 9.59
C SER A 818 -36.71 32.41 8.56
N GLY A 819 -37.92 32.08 9.02
CA GLY A 819 -39.12 32.08 8.18
C GLY A 819 -39.72 33.48 7.96
N SER A 820 -39.57 34.38 8.93
CA SER A 820 -40.23 35.70 8.96
C SER A 820 -39.29 36.88 8.72
N GLY A 821 -37.97 36.67 8.85
CA GLY A 821 -36.95 37.71 8.80
C GLY A 821 -36.83 38.52 10.09
N ARG A 822 -37.61 38.19 11.14
CA ARG A 822 -37.64 38.89 12.44
C ARG A 822 -36.97 38.06 13.55
N THR A 823 -37.37 36.80 13.69
CA THR A 823 -36.80 35.85 14.66
C THR A 823 -35.77 34.96 13.99
N TRP A 824 -34.58 34.86 14.57
CA TRP A 824 -33.44 34.18 13.96
C TRP A 824 -33.00 32.99 14.79
N LYS A 825 -32.76 31.86 14.12
CA LYS A 825 -32.12 30.67 14.70
C LYS A 825 -30.70 30.57 14.19
N THR A 826 -29.72 30.52 15.08
CA THR A 826 -28.34 30.17 14.71
C THR A 826 -28.27 28.69 14.38
N VAL A 827 -27.75 28.37 13.20
CA VAL A 827 -27.61 26.99 12.71
C VAL A 827 -26.15 26.55 12.58
N ALA A 828 -25.22 27.51 12.52
CA ALA A 828 -23.79 27.25 12.59
C ALA A 828 -23.05 28.50 13.13
N SER A 829 -21.85 28.30 13.66
CA SER A 829 -20.97 29.37 14.11
C SER A 829 -19.50 28.96 14.04
N THR A 830 -18.62 29.93 13.83
CA THR A 830 -17.17 29.76 13.98
C THR A 830 -16.56 30.93 14.73
N VAL A 831 -15.41 30.69 15.37
CA VAL A 831 -14.57 31.71 16.02
C VAL A 831 -13.13 31.70 15.50
N SER A 832 -12.82 30.80 14.58
CA SER A 832 -11.47 30.51 14.10
C SER A 832 -11.31 30.71 12.59
N GLY A 833 -12.27 31.33 11.90
CA GLY A 833 -12.26 31.53 10.45
C GLY A 833 -10.91 32.02 9.91
N ASP A 834 -10.53 31.53 8.74
CA ASP A 834 -9.22 31.69 8.11
C ASP A 834 -9.29 32.47 6.78
N GLY A 835 -10.50 32.75 6.29
CA GLY A 835 -10.75 33.49 5.06
C GLY A 835 -10.99 32.54 3.89
N GLY A 836 -10.75 32.98 2.66
CA GLY A 836 -10.99 32.12 1.49
C GLY A 836 -12.46 31.74 1.33
N THR A 837 -12.74 30.45 1.13
CA THR A 837 -14.10 29.93 0.92
C THR A 837 -14.53 29.03 2.07
N ASP A 838 -15.59 29.42 2.78
CA ASP A 838 -16.20 28.59 3.81
C ASP A 838 -17.40 27.81 3.23
N ASN A 839 -17.40 26.49 3.41
CA ASN A 839 -18.52 25.61 3.06
C ASN A 839 -19.23 25.12 4.34
N VAL A 840 -20.20 25.90 4.82
CA VAL A 840 -20.84 25.70 6.11
C VAL A 840 -22.08 24.80 5.98
N MET A 841 -22.01 23.59 6.52
CA MET A 841 -23.13 22.65 6.60
C MET A 841 -23.84 22.73 7.95
N PHE A 842 -25.15 22.45 7.96
CA PHE A 842 -25.96 22.38 9.18
C PHE A 842 -27.18 21.49 8.95
N SER A 843 -27.82 21.02 10.02
CA SER A 843 -29.05 20.21 9.90
C SER A 843 -30.10 20.93 9.06
N PRO A 844 -30.87 20.26 8.19
CA PRO A 844 -31.86 20.92 7.34
C PRO A 844 -32.87 21.77 8.14
N ASN A 845 -33.08 23.01 7.71
CA ASN A 845 -34.06 23.94 8.30
C ASN A 845 -34.94 24.55 7.22
N TYR A 846 -36.22 24.72 7.50
CA TYR A 846 -37.11 25.51 6.64
C TYR A 846 -36.88 27.00 6.88
N ALA A 847 -36.49 27.73 5.84
CA ALA A 847 -36.18 29.15 5.92
C ALA A 847 -36.57 29.89 4.64
N ARG A 848 -37.05 31.13 4.80
CA ARG A 848 -37.17 32.09 3.70
C ARG A 848 -35.98 33.05 3.68
N TYR A 849 -35.44 33.37 4.85
CA TYR A 849 -34.31 34.28 5.00
C TYR A 849 -33.12 33.56 5.60
N VAL A 850 -31.94 33.79 5.01
CA VAL A 850 -30.66 33.30 5.52
C VAL A 850 -29.73 34.49 5.70
N ARG A 851 -29.01 34.56 6.81
CA ARG A 851 -28.04 35.63 7.06
C ARG A 851 -26.74 35.11 7.64
N ILE A 852 -25.66 35.80 7.31
CA ILE A 852 -24.41 35.78 8.05
C ILE A 852 -24.43 36.94 9.05
N ASN A 853 -24.10 36.65 10.31
CA ASN A 853 -23.86 37.63 11.35
C ASN A 853 -22.38 37.55 11.74
N ALA A 854 -21.56 38.42 11.17
CA ALA A 854 -20.13 38.47 11.38
C ALA A 854 -19.80 39.30 12.62
N THR A 855 -19.17 38.65 13.62
CA THR A 855 -19.02 39.19 14.97
C THR A 855 -17.61 39.64 15.30
N LYS A 856 -16.60 39.16 14.57
CA LYS A 856 -15.21 39.62 14.71
C LYS A 856 -14.47 39.59 13.38
N ARG A 857 -13.90 40.73 12.97
CA ARG A 857 -12.99 40.83 11.82
C ARG A 857 -11.66 40.14 12.13
N ALA A 858 -11.06 39.54 11.11
CA ALA A 858 -9.74 38.94 11.23
C ALA A 858 -8.61 39.98 11.30
N VAL A 859 -8.77 41.11 10.61
CA VAL A 859 -7.81 42.21 10.62
C VAL A 859 -8.44 43.42 11.29
N ALA A 860 -7.80 43.95 12.33
CA ALA A 860 -8.30 45.13 13.04
C ALA A 860 -8.41 46.33 12.09
N GLY A 861 -9.53 47.07 12.16
CA GLY A 861 -9.77 48.24 11.31
C GLY A 861 -10.15 47.95 9.85
N SER A 862 -10.28 46.68 9.44
CA SER A 862 -10.77 46.29 8.11
C SER A 862 -12.31 46.34 8.03
N TYR A 863 -12.89 45.87 6.93
CA TYR A 863 -14.32 45.58 6.77
C TYR A 863 -14.54 44.09 6.48
N TYR A 864 -15.78 43.61 6.58
CA TYR A 864 -16.16 42.30 6.06
C TYR A 864 -16.49 42.44 4.58
N SER A 865 -16.07 41.49 3.74
CA SER A 865 -16.36 41.52 2.32
C SER A 865 -16.52 40.13 1.72
N LEU A 866 -17.61 39.94 0.96
CA LEU A 866 -17.96 38.67 0.32
C LEU A 866 -18.09 38.86 -1.18
N TRP A 867 -17.32 38.08 -1.95
CA TRP A 867 -17.54 37.90 -3.40
C TRP A 867 -18.85 37.16 -3.66
N GLU A 868 -19.17 36.14 -2.84
CA GLU A 868 -20.42 35.38 -2.96
C GLU A 868 -20.91 34.89 -1.59
N PHE A 869 -22.23 34.87 -1.43
CA PHE A 869 -23.00 34.23 -0.37
C PHE A 869 -24.03 33.30 -1.00
N GLY A 870 -23.63 32.04 -1.20
CA GLY A 870 -24.47 30.99 -1.73
C GLY A 870 -25.29 30.28 -0.65
N VAL A 871 -26.54 29.93 -0.97
CA VAL A 871 -27.42 29.13 -0.11
C VAL A 871 -27.88 27.90 -0.89
N PHE A 872 -27.74 26.71 -0.31
CA PHE A 872 -28.00 25.45 -0.99
C PHE A 872 -28.87 24.50 -0.15
N GLN A 873 -29.44 23.50 -0.83
CA GLN A 873 -30.16 22.39 -0.23
C GLN A 873 -29.74 21.07 -0.89
N ASP A 874 -29.89 19.93 -0.20
CA ASP A 874 -29.67 18.61 -0.81
C ASP A 874 -30.95 17.99 -1.37
N THR A 875 -32.08 18.35 -0.80
CA THR A 875 -33.42 17.91 -1.19
C THR A 875 -34.26 19.12 -1.50
N GLY A 876 -34.95 19.12 -2.63
CA GLY A 876 -35.74 20.27 -3.06
C GLY A 876 -36.49 20.07 -4.36
N ALA A 877 -37.13 21.13 -4.83
CA ALA A 877 -37.78 21.17 -6.13
C ALA A 877 -36.77 21.02 -7.29
N ALA A 878 -36.92 19.97 -8.10
CA ALA A 878 -36.31 19.89 -9.42
C ALA A 878 -37.17 20.67 -10.43
N THR A 879 -36.65 21.77 -10.97
CA THR A 879 -37.44 22.70 -11.80
C THR A 879 -37.01 22.69 -13.26
N GLY A 880 -37.97 22.68 -14.18
CA GLY A 880 -37.77 22.75 -15.62
C GLY A 880 -38.42 23.98 -16.26
N ILE A 881 -38.92 23.82 -17.49
CA ILE A 881 -39.54 24.89 -18.30
C ILE A 881 -40.59 25.70 -17.53
N ALA A 882 -40.55 27.03 -17.69
CA ALA A 882 -41.42 27.99 -16.99
C ALA A 882 -41.39 27.89 -15.45
N GLY A 883 -40.33 27.34 -14.86
CA GLY A 883 -40.19 27.18 -13.41
C GLY A 883 -41.11 26.10 -12.82
N LYS A 884 -41.64 25.19 -13.64
CA LYS A 884 -42.47 24.06 -13.18
C LYS A 884 -41.62 22.98 -12.53
N CYS A 885 -42.19 22.29 -11.55
CA CYS A 885 -41.54 21.21 -10.81
C CYS A 885 -41.79 19.86 -11.49
N ILE A 886 -40.79 18.98 -11.43
CA ILE A 886 -41.00 17.54 -11.63
C ILE A 886 -41.89 17.04 -10.47
N ASP A 887 -43.02 16.44 -10.82
CA ASP A 887 -44.08 16.01 -9.91
C ASP A 887 -44.42 14.53 -10.16
N VAL A 888 -44.42 13.72 -9.11
CA VAL A 888 -44.98 12.37 -9.17
C VAL A 888 -46.50 12.47 -9.11
N TYR A 889 -47.18 11.97 -10.15
CA TYR A 889 -48.62 12.10 -10.31
C TYR A 889 -49.37 11.63 -9.06
N GLN A 890 -50.19 12.53 -8.50
CA GLN A 890 -51.01 12.31 -7.30
C GLN A 890 -50.24 11.89 -6.04
N ALA A 891 -48.92 12.07 -6.00
CA ALA A 891 -48.06 11.55 -4.92
C ALA A 891 -48.22 10.03 -4.70
N ALA A 892 -48.57 9.27 -5.75
CA ALA A 892 -48.72 7.83 -5.65
C ALA A 892 -47.34 7.15 -5.54
N THR A 893 -47.24 6.13 -4.69
CA THR A 893 -45.99 5.41 -4.41
C THR A 893 -45.83 4.13 -5.23
N ALA A 894 -46.81 3.77 -6.06
CA ALA A 894 -46.76 2.55 -6.88
C ALA A 894 -45.65 2.64 -7.95
N ASN A 895 -44.99 1.51 -8.23
CA ASN A 895 -44.05 1.43 -9.34
C ASN A 895 -44.76 1.70 -10.67
N GLY A 896 -44.16 2.51 -11.53
CA GLY A 896 -44.75 2.92 -12.82
C GLY A 896 -45.60 4.18 -12.76
N THR A 897 -45.73 4.81 -11.58
CA THR A 897 -46.45 6.08 -11.45
C THR A 897 -45.80 7.15 -12.35
N PRO A 898 -46.55 7.81 -13.25
CA PRO A 898 -45.99 8.80 -14.16
C PRO A 898 -45.37 9.99 -13.45
N THR A 899 -44.26 10.49 -14.00
CA THR A 899 -43.69 11.79 -13.64
C THR A 899 -44.17 12.86 -14.63
N THR A 900 -44.54 14.01 -14.12
CA THR A 900 -45.17 15.10 -14.87
C THR A 900 -44.62 16.46 -14.46
N LEU A 901 -44.95 17.52 -15.20
CA LEU A 901 -44.75 18.89 -14.76
C LEU A 901 -45.95 19.41 -13.96
N TYR A 902 -45.68 20.11 -12.87
CA TYR A 902 -46.72 20.80 -12.10
C TYR A 902 -46.22 22.12 -11.51
N THR A 903 -47.13 23.01 -11.13
CA THR A 903 -46.79 24.21 -10.35
C THR A 903 -46.09 23.80 -9.05
N CYS A 904 -44.93 24.39 -8.77
CA CYS A 904 -44.20 24.15 -7.53
C CYS A 904 -45.01 24.61 -6.31
N LYS A 905 -45.35 23.68 -5.44
CA LYS A 905 -46.13 23.91 -4.21
C LYS A 905 -45.44 23.39 -2.94
N GLY A 906 -44.21 22.89 -3.07
CA GLY A 906 -43.43 22.38 -1.94
C GLY A 906 -43.90 21.04 -1.39
N ALA A 907 -44.77 20.32 -2.11
CA ALA A 907 -45.28 19.02 -1.67
C ALA A 907 -44.19 17.93 -1.73
N VAL A 908 -44.33 16.88 -0.92
CA VAL A 908 -43.34 15.78 -0.80
C VAL A 908 -43.03 15.10 -2.13
N ASN A 909 -44.02 14.98 -3.04
CA ASN A 909 -43.91 14.40 -4.37
C ASN A 909 -43.23 15.31 -5.40
N GLN A 910 -42.78 16.49 -4.97
CA GLN A 910 -41.95 17.44 -5.73
C GLN A 910 -40.58 17.66 -5.07
N GLN A 911 -40.30 16.97 -3.95
CA GLN A 911 -39.01 17.05 -3.26
C GLN A 911 -38.11 15.93 -3.78
N TRP A 912 -37.11 16.30 -4.58
CA TRP A 912 -36.15 15.39 -5.17
C TRP A 912 -34.79 15.52 -4.49
N THR A 913 -34.06 14.42 -4.41
CA THR A 913 -32.72 14.30 -3.84
C THR A 913 -31.83 13.62 -4.88
N PRO A 914 -31.01 14.36 -5.61
CA PRO A 914 -29.98 13.78 -6.47
C PRO A 914 -28.95 13.06 -5.59
N SER A 915 -28.71 11.79 -5.89
CA SER A 915 -27.70 10.97 -5.24
C SER A 915 -26.31 11.47 -5.59
N VAL A 916 -25.41 11.43 -4.60
CA VAL A 916 -23.98 11.75 -4.77
C VAL A 916 -23.15 10.51 -5.08
N ASP A 917 -23.75 9.33 -5.12
CA ASP A 917 -23.01 8.06 -5.17
C ASP A 917 -23.25 7.27 -6.47
N ASP A 918 -24.44 7.37 -7.07
CA ASP A 918 -24.89 6.47 -8.15
C ASP A 918 -25.62 7.17 -9.31
N GLY A 919 -25.68 8.51 -9.32
CA GLY A 919 -26.34 9.30 -10.36
C GLY A 919 -27.86 9.18 -10.41
N THR A 920 -28.51 8.59 -9.41
CA THR A 920 -29.97 8.53 -9.33
C THR A 920 -30.58 9.84 -8.83
N VAL A 921 -31.85 10.10 -9.17
CA VAL A 921 -32.62 11.24 -8.65
C VAL A 921 -33.82 10.70 -7.90
N ARG A 922 -33.86 10.89 -6.58
CA ARG A 922 -34.75 10.16 -5.68
C ARG A 922 -35.85 11.04 -5.11
N THR A 923 -37.05 10.49 -4.90
CA THR A 923 -38.14 11.11 -4.14
C THR A 923 -38.99 10.03 -3.51
N MET A 924 -39.58 10.29 -2.34
CA MET A 924 -40.50 9.34 -1.68
C MET A 924 -39.93 7.91 -1.52
N GLY A 925 -38.62 7.79 -1.28
CA GLY A 925 -37.91 6.50 -1.18
C GLY A 925 -37.73 5.74 -2.50
N LYS A 926 -37.95 6.39 -3.65
CA LYS A 926 -37.92 5.79 -4.99
C LYS A 926 -37.15 6.65 -5.99
N CYS A 927 -36.85 6.12 -7.16
CA CYS A 927 -36.02 6.72 -8.19
C CYS A 927 -36.83 7.21 -9.40
N LEU A 928 -36.41 8.33 -10.00
CA LEU A 928 -36.83 8.75 -11.33
C LEU A 928 -36.26 7.76 -12.36
N SER A 929 -37.11 7.07 -13.11
CA SER A 929 -36.70 5.96 -13.96
C SER A 929 -37.31 6.02 -15.36
N ALA A 930 -36.51 5.69 -16.37
CA ALA A 930 -36.99 5.25 -17.68
C ALA A 930 -36.87 3.72 -17.76
N ARG A 931 -37.99 3.01 -18.01
CA ARG A 931 -38.03 1.54 -18.09
C ARG A 931 -37.90 1.01 -19.52
N GLY A 932 -37.29 1.80 -20.40
CA GLY A 932 -37.05 1.48 -21.81
C GLY A 932 -36.15 2.53 -22.45
N THR A 933 -35.60 2.23 -23.62
CA THR A 933 -34.59 3.05 -24.31
C THR A 933 -35.11 3.74 -25.57
N ALA A 934 -36.38 3.52 -25.92
CA ALA A 934 -36.98 4.08 -27.13
C ALA A 934 -37.31 5.58 -27.00
N LEU A 935 -37.35 6.26 -28.13
CA LEU A 935 -37.88 7.63 -28.21
C LEU A 935 -39.30 7.69 -27.63
N LYS A 936 -39.56 8.72 -26.83
CA LYS A 936 -40.83 8.98 -26.13
C LYS A 936 -41.17 7.99 -25.02
N THR A 937 -40.24 7.14 -24.57
CA THR A 937 -40.43 6.32 -23.36
C THR A 937 -40.78 7.23 -22.16
N PRO A 938 -41.91 6.99 -21.46
CA PRO A 938 -42.26 7.76 -20.27
C PRO A 938 -41.29 7.56 -19.11
N THR A 939 -41.04 8.61 -18.34
CA THR A 939 -40.34 8.49 -17.06
C THR A 939 -41.34 8.34 -15.91
N VAL A 940 -40.99 7.48 -14.96
CA VAL A 940 -41.87 7.02 -13.89
C VAL A 940 -41.14 7.00 -12.55
N LEU A 941 -41.90 6.92 -11.47
CA LEU A 941 -41.39 6.56 -10.15
C LEU A 941 -41.22 5.04 -10.06
N TRP A 942 -40.06 4.58 -9.59
CA TRP A 942 -39.77 3.16 -9.44
C TRP A 942 -38.87 2.88 -8.22
N THR A 943 -38.99 1.70 -7.60
CA THR A 943 -38.05 1.24 -6.55
C THR A 943 -36.62 1.35 -7.06
N CYS A 944 -35.71 1.96 -6.31
CA CYS A 944 -34.31 2.07 -6.73
C CYS A 944 -33.70 0.66 -6.85
N ASP A 945 -33.29 0.28 -8.05
CA ASP A 945 -32.76 -1.04 -8.40
C ASP A 945 -31.38 -0.95 -9.08
N GLY A 946 -30.82 0.25 -9.17
CA GLY A 946 -29.50 0.49 -9.76
C GLY A 946 -29.45 0.35 -11.28
N SER A 947 -30.58 0.07 -11.96
CA SER A 947 -30.60 -0.07 -13.42
C SER A 947 -30.11 1.21 -14.13
N PRO A 948 -29.43 1.10 -15.29
CA PRO A 948 -28.96 2.28 -16.03
C PRO A 948 -30.09 3.29 -16.37
N GLY A 949 -31.32 2.81 -16.50
CA GLY A 949 -32.50 3.66 -16.74
C GLY A 949 -32.87 4.59 -15.58
N GLN A 950 -32.31 4.38 -14.38
CA GLN A 950 -32.47 5.23 -13.20
C GLN A 950 -31.36 6.28 -13.04
N ARG A 951 -30.27 6.19 -13.83
CA ARG A 951 -29.10 7.06 -13.71
C ARG A 951 -29.18 8.18 -14.73
N TRP A 952 -28.89 9.41 -14.29
CA TRP A 952 -29.05 10.63 -15.09
C TRP A 952 -27.76 11.43 -15.14
N ILE A 953 -27.21 11.60 -16.35
CA ILE A 953 -25.97 12.30 -16.64
C ILE A 953 -26.23 13.81 -16.77
N PRO A 954 -25.78 14.64 -15.81
CA PRO A 954 -25.93 16.08 -15.91
C PRO A 954 -25.01 16.64 -17.00
N GLN A 955 -25.55 17.55 -17.81
CA GLN A 955 -24.82 18.26 -18.85
C GLN A 955 -24.59 19.72 -18.45
N PRO A 956 -23.51 20.38 -18.92
CA PRO A 956 -23.22 21.78 -18.60
C PRO A 956 -24.35 22.77 -18.98
N ASN A 957 -25.17 22.42 -19.98
CA ASN A 957 -26.32 23.22 -20.41
C ASN A 957 -27.59 23.03 -19.54
N GLY A 958 -27.51 22.18 -18.51
CA GLY A 958 -28.60 21.83 -17.61
C GLY A 958 -29.46 20.65 -18.07
N SER A 959 -29.15 19.97 -19.18
CA SER A 959 -29.89 18.76 -19.56
C SER A 959 -29.48 17.53 -18.75
N LEU A 960 -30.40 16.58 -18.62
CA LEU A 960 -30.17 15.28 -17.98
C LEU A 960 -30.27 14.18 -19.03
N VAL A 961 -29.16 13.57 -19.41
CA VAL A 961 -29.11 12.42 -20.33
C VAL A 961 -29.35 11.15 -19.54
N ASN A 962 -30.08 10.18 -20.06
CA ASN A 962 -30.27 8.89 -19.39
C ASN A 962 -29.04 7.98 -19.63
N ALA A 963 -28.60 7.21 -18.65
CA ALA A 963 -27.45 6.32 -18.85
C ALA A 963 -27.77 5.09 -19.73
N ALA A 964 -29.04 4.68 -19.83
CA ALA A 964 -29.45 3.55 -20.68
C ALA A 964 -29.57 3.89 -22.17
N ALA A 965 -29.67 5.18 -22.52
CA ALA A 965 -29.83 5.63 -23.90
C ALA A 965 -29.36 7.09 -24.04
N PRO A 966 -28.76 7.51 -25.17
CA PRO A 966 -28.29 8.88 -25.41
C PRO A 966 -29.46 9.86 -25.66
N LEU A 967 -30.46 9.86 -24.79
CA LEU A 967 -31.69 10.64 -24.82
C LEU A 967 -31.80 11.46 -23.53
N CYS A 968 -32.38 12.65 -23.65
CA CYS A 968 -32.55 13.60 -22.55
C CYS A 968 -33.93 13.47 -21.90
N LEU A 969 -34.01 13.77 -20.60
CA LEU A 969 -35.27 14.03 -19.91
C LEU A 969 -35.95 15.25 -20.53
N ASP A 970 -37.17 15.07 -21.02
CA ASP A 970 -37.89 16.06 -21.81
C ASP A 970 -39.33 16.24 -21.32
N ALA A 971 -39.76 17.50 -21.19
CA ALA A 971 -41.17 17.84 -21.02
C ALA A 971 -41.90 17.79 -22.37
N SER A 972 -42.72 16.75 -22.55
CA SER A 972 -43.33 16.38 -23.83
C SER A 972 -44.00 17.57 -24.54
N GLY A 973 -43.65 17.75 -25.82
CA GLY A 973 -44.19 18.80 -26.68
C GLY A 973 -43.76 20.21 -26.29
N ALA A 974 -42.70 20.37 -25.50
CA ALA A 974 -42.25 21.64 -24.93
C ALA A 974 -43.35 22.40 -24.16
N SER A 975 -44.32 21.68 -23.61
CA SER A 975 -45.47 22.26 -22.90
C SER A 975 -45.17 22.52 -21.43
N SER A 976 -45.45 23.73 -20.96
CA SER A 976 -45.39 24.10 -19.53
C SER A 976 -46.72 23.92 -18.78
N ALA A 977 -47.71 23.24 -19.38
CA ALA A 977 -49.00 22.96 -18.74
C ALA A 977 -48.84 21.98 -17.55
N ASN A 978 -49.71 22.12 -16.55
CA ASN A 978 -49.77 21.15 -15.46
C ASN A 978 -50.23 19.79 -15.99
N GLY A 979 -49.54 18.72 -15.61
CA GLY A 979 -49.81 17.35 -16.07
C GLY A 979 -49.05 16.93 -17.33
N THR A 980 -48.23 17.81 -17.94
CA THR A 980 -47.35 17.42 -19.07
C THR A 980 -46.45 16.26 -18.64
N ARG A 981 -46.49 15.15 -19.36
CA ARG A 981 -45.65 13.96 -19.07
C ARG A 981 -44.18 14.22 -19.38
N LEU A 982 -43.32 13.65 -18.56
CA LEU A 982 -41.90 13.59 -18.82
C LEU A 982 -41.54 12.31 -19.59
N ILE A 983 -40.66 12.43 -20.57
CA ILE A 983 -40.29 11.36 -21.51
C ILE A 983 -38.79 11.41 -21.82
N LEU A 984 -38.26 10.33 -22.42
CA LEU A 984 -36.98 10.35 -23.12
C LEU A 984 -37.15 10.94 -24.53
N TYR A 985 -36.29 11.88 -24.90
CA TYR A 985 -36.28 12.48 -26.23
C TYR A 985 -34.87 12.84 -26.72
N THR A 986 -34.69 13.03 -28.03
CA THR A 986 -33.39 13.43 -28.60
C THR A 986 -32.90 14.72 -27.93
N CYS A 987 -31.67 14.69 -27.41
CA CYS A 987 -31.06 15.85 -26.80
C CYS A 987 -30.88 16.98 -27.83
N ASN A 988 -31.57 18.10 -27.64
CA ASN A 988 -31.58 19.25 -28.54
C ASN A 988 -31.27 20.58 -27.82
N GLY A 989 -31.08 20.56 -26.51
CA GLY A 989 -30.71 21.75 -25.72
C GLY A 989 -31.84 22.76 -25.53
N GLY A 990 -33.06 22.42 -25.94
CA GLY A 990 -34.27 23.22 -25.75
C GLY A 990 -34.59 23.47 -24.28
N THR A 991 -35.35 24.53 -24.00
CA THR A 991 -35.71 24.91 -22.62
C THR A 991 -36.54 23.86 -21.88
N ASN A 992 -37.24 22.98 -22.61
CA ASN A 992 -37.99 21.83 -22.08
C ASN A 992 -37.11 20.65 -21.67
N GLN A 993 -35.80 20.71 -21.92
CA GLN A 993 -34.81 19.72 -21.49
C GLN A 993 -33.84 20.26 -20.44
N ARG A 994 -33.99 21.52 -20.00
CA ARG A 994 -33.11 22.14 -18.99
C ARG A 994 -33.72 21.99 -17.61
N TRP A 995 -32.97 21.38 -16.71
CA TRP A 995 -33.39 21.05 -15.35
C TRP A 995 -32.43 21.68 -14.33
N ALA A 996 -32.98 22.37 -13.34
CA ALA A 996 -32.24 22.79 -12.17
C ALA A 996 -32.57 21.82 -11.03
N LEU A 997 -31.62 20.95 -10.71
CA LEU A 997 -31.69 20.06 -9.56
C LEU A 997 -31.35 20.82 -8.26
N PRO A 998 -31.88 20.38 -7.11
CA PRO A 998 -31.67 21.05 -5.82
C PRO A 998 -30.20 21.08 -5.38
#